data_AF-A0A8I1IGS9-F1
#
_entry.id   AF-A0A8I1IGS9-F1
#
_cell.length_a   1.000
_cell.length_b   1.000
_cell.length_c   1.000
_cell.angle_alpha   90.00
_cell.angle_beta   90.00
_cell.angle_gamma   90.00
#
_symmetry.space_group_name_H-M   'P 1'
#
loop_
_entity.id
_entity.type
_entity.pdbx_description
1 polymer ?
#
loop_
_entity_poly.entity_id
_entity_poly.type
_entity_poly.pdbx_seq_one_letter_code
_entity_poly.pdbx_strand_id
1 'polypeptide(L)'
;MSTQTIAEIAAGNPDFSLLVRALEATDLTDAVADPNADFTVLAPTNAAFGQLAADLGFGGDTADEDAVFNFLVEALAPLSPDNDAVAVLTDVLLYHVLPGAQTTNDIAAAESLTTALAGASITPAGSGLIDLEPDVVDPTIAAGNVVARNGIVHVLDRVLLPVDIAGNEPTQTIAEIAAASDDFNILVRALQTADLVDVVADDAADLLVFAPTDAAFGQLAADLGFAGDATDEDAVFTFLVGALTDLSPDGDPVPLLTDILLYHVAPEARSAAQIATADSIPTALSGTALTALGSVISDNEPDIANPTIAVPDVLASNGVIQGIDRVLLPLDLAGNAPDQSIADIATGSSDFDLLVRALQAADLTSVVANPDADFTVMAPTDAAFTDLAVRLGFRGDISDEDAVFNSIVGSLTALSSDGDPIPLLTDVLLYHVLPGGQTLSQLAGADAPLTTALAGATLGLDGTQVVDLEPDLDDASVAIADVAASNGVIQAIDKVLLPIDLPNDGTPQTVTGTGDDDVLVGSAEAEVFVAGSGADTIIVGGGADVVAGRLSDLSGDTIQQFGTDDIVSISDQVVRRADAEIDDGSVTIGDASFVIDSQLGEGDFIFSGNALGTDIGFVGFRAALSEETAVEETAINGVVAQQFLNGDTSNSFSVTFEADAAAGYDNSIGAYEVNADGELVDVRIIAQSVKAAAGTGTTVTGIDAGNAFGFFLIQDGANRFGDSLFDADSFAFVERDGSSPTLTADGVAFEDATIFFSTDPSLNASGLDQVLSGVAQDGSGALQLGFEDLARNANSDNDFQDVLLTVDIA
;
A
#
# COMPACT_ATOMS: atom_id res chain seq x y z
N MET A 1 -12.15 -9.82 -3.03
CA MET A 1 -12.53 -9.92 -4.45
C MET A 1 -13.46 -8.77 -4.79
N SER A 2 -13.16 -7.99 -5.83
CA SER A 2 -14.02 -6.88 -6.26
C SER A 2 -15.39 -7.38 -6.72
N THR A 3 -16.46 -6.64 -6.38
CA THR A 3 -17.83 -6.95 -6.84
C THR A 3 -18.13 -6.40 -8.23
N GLN A 4 -17.32 -5.46 -8.73
CA GLN A 4 -17.50 -4.77 -10.01
C GLN A 4 -16.78 -5.50 -11.14
N THR A 5 -17.44 -5.65 -12.29
CA THR A 5 -16.87 -6.12 -13.56
C THR A 5 -15.98 -5.06 -14.22
N ILE A 6 -15.17 -5.46 -15.20
CA ILE A 6 -14.33 -4.55 -15.97
C ILE A 6 -15.15 -3.46 -16.67
N ALA A 7 -16.33 -3.81 -17.20
CA ALA A 7 -17.25 -2.84 -17.78
C ALA A 7 -17.73 -1.79 -16.76
N GLU A 8 -18.04 -2.20 -15.53
CA GLU A 8 -18.48 -1.30 -14.46
C GLU A 8 -17.35 -0.40 -13.98
N ILE A 9 -16.12 -0.92 -13.87
CA ILE A 9 -14.92 -0.13 -13.55
C ILE A 9 -14.68 0.92 -14.65
N ALA A 10 -14.74 0.53 -15.92
CA ALA A 10 -14.56 1.45 -17.04
C ALA A 10 -15.65 2.55 -17.06
N ALA A 11 -16.92 2.17 -16.89
CA ALA A 11 -18.04 3.12 -16.86
C ALA A 11 -18.03 4.05 -15.63
N GLY A 12 -17.46 3.61 -14.52
CA GLY A 12 -17.33 4.39 -13.28
C GLY A 12 -16.17 5.38 -13.29
N ASN A 13 -15.20 5.23 -14.20
CA ASN A 13 -14.03 6.10 -14.28
C ASN A 13 -14.21 7.15 -15.40
N PRO A 14 -14.21 8.45 -15.07
CA PRO A 14 -14.33 9.52 -16.08
C PRO A 14 -13.20 9.52 -17.10
N ASP A 15 -12.00 9.02 -16.76
CA ASP A 15 -10.85 8.95 -17.66
C ASP A 15 -10.96 7.85 -18.71
N PHE A 16 -12.04 7.04 -18.71
CA PHE A 16 -12.29 5.98 -19.69
C PHE A 16 -13.52 6.22 -20.58
N SER A 17 -14.07 7.44 -20.60
CA SER A 17 -15.25 7.73 -21.42
C SER A 17 -15.04 7.44 -22.92
N LEU A 18 -13.85 7.68 -23.48
CA LEU A 18 -13.51 7.34 -24.86
C LEU A 18 -13.39 5.83 -25.08
N LEU A 19 -12.83 5.10 -24.11
CA LEU A 19 -12.76 3.63 -24.15
C LEU A 19 -14.17 3.01 -24.10
N VAL A 20 -15.03 3.49 -23.21
CA VAL A 20 -16.43 3.04 -23.12
C VAL A 20 -17.17 3.31 -24.43
N ARG A 21 -16.99 4.50 -25.01
CA ARG A 21 -17.56 4.85 -26.32
C ARG A 21 -17.05 3.95 -27.44
N ALA A 22 -15.77 3.57 -27.41
CA ALA A 22 -15.20 2.63 -28.38
C ALA A 22 -15.83 1.23 -28.24
N LEU A 23 -15.97 0.72 -27.02
CA LEU A 23 -16.62 -0.56 -26.72
C LEU A 23 -18.07 -0.61 -27.21
N GLU A 24 -18.82 0.49 -27.00
CA GLU A 24 -20.19 0.63 -27.51
C GLU A 24 -20.24 0.65 -29.04
N ALA A 25 -19.29 1.33 -29.70
CA ALA A 25 -19.25 1.41 -31.16
C ALA A 25 -18.94 0.06 -31.83
N THR A 26 -18.23 -0.83 -31.14
CA THR A 26 -17.83 -2.16 -31.63
C THR A 26 -18.70 -3.30 -31.11
N ASP A 27 -19.78 -3.01 -30.37
CA ASP A 27 -20.63 -4.01 -29.71
C ASP A 27 -19.86 -4.98 -28.79
N LEU A 28 -18.78 -4.52 -28.13
CA LEU A 28 -17.95 -5.34 -27.22
C LEU A 28 -18.33 -5.18 -25.73
N THR A 29 -19.24 -4.27 -25.39
CA THR A 29 -19.64 -3.99 -24.00
C THR A 29 -20.11 -5.25 -23.25
N ASP A 30 -20.90 -6.11 -23.90
CA ASP A 30 -21.39 -7.36 -23.29
C ASP A 30 -20.26 -8.35 -22.99
N ALA A 31 -19.19 -8.35 -23.81
CA ALA A 31 -18.04 -9.24 -23.59
C ALA A 31 -17.24 -8.82 -22.36
N VAL A 32 -17.02 -7.52 -22.16
CA VAL A 32 -16.30 -6.98 -20.99
C VAL A 32 -17.14 -6.96 -19.71
N ALA A 33 -18.46 -7.13 -19.83
CA ALA A 33 -19.41 -7.20 -18.72
C ALA A 33 -19.70 -8.65 -18.24
N ASP A 34 -19.27 -9.70 -18.97
CA ASP A 34 -19.57 -11.08 -18.57
C ASP A 34 -18.87 -11.43 -17.24
N PRO A 35 -19.62 -11.68 -16.15
CA PRO A 35 -19.05 -11.97 -14.83
C PRO A 35 -18.32 -13.32 -14.76
N ASN A 36 -18.42 -14.17 -15.78
CA ASN A 36 -17.75 -15.47 -15.83
C ASN A 36 -16.52 -15.46 -16.74
N ALA A 37 -16.21 -14.33 -17.36
CA ALA A 37 -14.99 -14.20 -18.13
C ALA A 37 -13.77 -14.05 -17.21
N ASP A 38 -12.59 -14.30 -17.78
CA ASP A 38 -11.30 -14.22 -17.11
C ASP A 38 -10.25 -13.72 -18.10
N PHE A 39 -10.01 -12.41 -18.08
CA PHE A 39 -9.06 -11.73 -18.95
C PHE A 39 -8.48 -10.49 -18.27
N THR A 40 -7.44 -9.93 -18.88
CA THR A 40 -6.86 -8.65 -18.49
C THR A 40 -7.14 -7.61 -19.55
N VAL A 41 -7.60 -6.42 -19.16
CA VAL A 41 -7.77 -5.30 -20.08
C VAL A 41 -6.70 -4.25 -19.82
N LEU A 42 -5.92 -3.98 -20.85
CA LEU A 42 -5.01 -2.84 -20.92
C LEU A 42 -5.87 -1.63 -21.34
N ALA A 43 -6.29 -0.80 -20.40
CA ALA A 43 -7.29 0.25 -20.60
C ALA A 43 -6.63 1.61 -20.89
N PRO A 44 -6.63 2.09 -22.15
CA PRO A 44 -6.13 3.43 -22.46
C PRO A 44 -7.05 4.52 -21.89
N THR A 45 -6.45 5.55 -21.30
CA THR A 45 -7.16 6.74 -20.80
C THR A 45 -7.66 7.65 -21.93
N ASN A 46 -8.51 8.61 -21.61
CA ASN A 46 -8.92 9.66 -22.55
C ASN A 46 -7.73 10.46 -23.08
N ALA A 47 -6.74 10.71 -22.21
CA ALA A 47 -5.49 11.37 -22.60
C ALA A 47 -4.71 10.52 -23.62
N ALA A 48 -4.69 9.19 -23.46
CA ALA A 48 -4.08 8.27 -24.42
C ALA A 48 -4.69 8.38 -25.82
N PHE A 49 -6.03 8.40 -25.92
CA PHE A 49 -6.72 8.61 -27.19
C PHE A 49 -6.47 10.00 -27.78
N GLY A 50 -6.48 11.04 -26.95
CA GLY A 50 -6.17 12.41 -27.37
C GLY A 50 -4.76 12.52 -27.94
N GLN A 51 -3.81 11.81 -27.34
CA GLN A 51 -2.43 11.77 -27.78
C GLN A 51 -2.28 10.99 -29.09
N LEU A 52 -2.91 9.82 -29.22
CA LEU A 52 -2.95 9.10 -30.50
C LEU A 52 -3.50 10.00 -31.63
N ALA A 53 -4.55 10.77 -31.35
CA ALA A 53 -5.10 11.69 -32.34
C ALA A 53 -4.05 12.76 -32.74
N ALA A 54 -3.33 13.33 -31.78
CA ALA A 54 -2.27 14.29 -32.04
C ALA A 54 -1.14 13.70 -32.89
N ASP A 55 -0.70 12.48 -32.55
CA ASP A 55 0.35 11.74 -33.28
C ASP A 55 -0.08 11.50 -34.74
N LEU A 56 -1.37 11.24 -34.98
CA LEU A 56 -1.96 11.11 -36.32
C LEU A 56 -2.27 12.45 -37.02
N GLY A 57 -1.84 13.57 -36.45
CA GLY A 57 -1.94 14.90 -37.06
C GLY A 57 -3.23 15.67 -36.75
N PHE A 58 -3.93 15.35 -35.67
CA PHE A 58 -5.09 16.11 -35.21
C PHE A 58 -4.67 17.51 -34.73
N GLY A 59 -5.08 18.55 -35.45
CA GLY A 59 -4.82 19.94 -35.10
C GLY A 59 -5.87 20.59 -34.19
N GLY A 60 -6.76 19.80 -33.58
CA GLY A 60 -7.82 20.26 -32.67
C GLY A 60 -7.39 20.26 -31.20
N ASP A 61 -8.36 20.50 -30.32
CA ASP A 61 -8.16 20.37 -28.86
C ASP A 61 -8.22 18.89 -28.47
N THR A 62 -7.13 18.33 -27.96
CA THR A 62 -7.03 16.92 -27.57
C THR A 62 -7.87 16.57 -26.34
N ALA A 63 -8.39 17.57 -25.61
CA ALA A 63 -9.35 17.36 -24.54
C ALA A 63 -10.82 17.32 -25.01
N ASP A 64 -11.10 17.67 -26.27
CA ASP A 64 -12.44 17.55 -26.85
C ASP A 64 -12.68 16.11 -27.32
N GLU A 65 -13.21 15.28 -26.41
CA GLU A 65 -13.50 13.86 -26.64
C GLU A 65 -14.33 13.59 -27.91
N ASP A 66 -15.30 14.46 -28.22
CA ASP A 66 -16.11 14.31 -29.42
C ASP A 66 -15.29 14.55 -30.69
N ALA A 67 -14.45 15.59 -30.68
CA ALA A 67 -13.58 15.89 -31.82
C ALA A 67 -12.50 14.83 -32.01
N VAL A 68 -11.87 14.38 -30.92
CA VAL A 68 -10.87 13.30 -30.90
C VAL A 68 -11.46 12.00 -31.45
N PHE A 69 -12.59 11.55 -30.91
CA PHE A 69 -13.19 10.28 -31.34
C PHE A 69 -13.60 10.31 -32.81
N ASN A 70 -14.21 11.41 -33.27
CA ASN A 70 -14.59 11.55 -34.68
C ASN A 70 -13.37 11.55 -35.60
N PHE A 71 -12.29 12.23 -35.19
CA PHE A 71 -11.04 12.22 -35.95
C PHE A 71 -10.43 10.83 -36.03
N LEU A 72 -10.31 10.11 -34.90
CA LEU A 72 -9.75 8.75 -34.88
C LEU A 72 -10.55 7.78 -35.73
N VAL A 73 -11.89 7.85 -35.70
CA VAL A 73 -12.75 7.04 -36.57
C VAL A 73 -12.45 7.31 -38.05
N GLU A 74 -12.24 8.57 -38.44
CA GLU A 74 -11.88 8.93 -39.82
C GLU A 74 -10.45 8.53 -40.19
N ALA A 75 -9.50 8.68 -39.26
CA ALA A 75 -8.08 8.40 -39.47
C ALA A 75 -7.78 6.89 -39.54
N LEU A 76 -8.48 6.08 -38.75
CA LEU A 76 -8.29 4.63 -38.68
C LEU A 76 -9.06 3.87 -39.76
N ALA A 77 -10.17 4.40 -40.28
CA ALA A 77 -10.98 3.73 -41.30
C ALA A 77 -10.16 3.17 -42.49
N PRO A 78 -9.20 3.92 -43.08
CA PRO A 78 -8.44 3.47 -44.24
C PRO A 78 -7.55 2.25 -44.01
N LEU A 79 -7.34 1.87 -42.74
CA LEU A 79 -6.51 0.71 -42.36
C LEU A 79 -7.22 -0.62 -42.61
N SER A 80 -8.55 -0.64 -42.74
CA SER A 80 -9.27 -1.82 -43.21
C SER A 80 -9.50 -1.82 -44.72
N PRO A 81 -9.48 -2.97 -45.40
CA PRO A 81 -9.69 -3.06 -46.85
C PRO A 81 -11.02 -2.46 -47.35
N ASP A 82 -12.03 -2.45 -46.48
CA ASP A 82 -13.38 -1.96 -46.78
C ASP A 82 -13.64 -0.53 -46.25
N ASN A 83 -12.61 0.14 -45.71
CA ASN A 83 -12.69 1.47 -45.12
C ASN A 83 -13.73 1.55 -43.97
N ASP A 84 -13.77 0.50 -43.17
CA ASP A 84 -14.64 0.30 -42.02
C ASP A 84 -13.87 0.58 -40.73
N ALA A 85 -14.15 1.73 -40.10
CA ALA A 85 -13.53 2.13 -38.84
C ALA A 85 -13.90 1.20 -37.68
N VAL A 86 -15.12 0.63 -37.68
CA VAL A 86 -15.57 -0.24 -36.59
C VAL A 86 -14.79 -1.54 -36.59
N ALA A 87 -14.47 -2.07 -37.78
CA ALA A 87 -13.62 -3.25 -37.89
C ALA A 87 -12.22 -2.99 -37.31
N VAL A 88 -11.59 -1.86 -37.65
CA VAL A 88 -10.26 -1.50 -37.14
C VAL A 88 -10.31 -1.26 -35.63
N LEU A 89 -11.32 -0.54 -35.14
CA LEU A 89 -11.49 -0.28 -33.71
C LEU A 89 -11.73 -1.58 -32.94
N THR A 90 -12.42 -2.55 -33.53
CA THR A 90 -12.58 -3.88 -32.93
C THR A 90 -11.23 -4.58 -32.78
N ASP A 91 -10.38 -4.54 -33.82
CA ASP A 91 -9.05 -5.14 -33.76
C ASP A 91 -8.15 -4.43 -32.72
N VAL A 92 -8.19 -3.10 -32.66
CA VAL A 92 -7.49 -2.30 -31.63
C VAL A 92 -7.95 -2.72 -30.23
N LEU A 93 -9.25 -2.80 -29.97
CA LEU A 93 -9.77 -3.19 -28.66
C LEU A 93 -9.41 -4.64 -28.29
N LEU A 94 -9.43 -5.57 -29.26
CA LEU A 94 -9.00 -6.95 -29.01
C LEU A 94 -7.49 -7.06 -28.76
N TYR A 95 -6.68 -6.15 -29.31
CA TYR A 95 -5.26 -6.08 -29.04
C TYR A 95 -4.95 -5.66 -27.60
N HIS A 96 -5.82 -4.87 -26.97
CA HIS A 96 -5.73 -4.47 -25.58
C HIS A 96 -6.20 -5.54 -24.56
N VAL A 97 -6.63 -6.71 -25.01
CA VAL A 97 -7.15 -7.77 -24.13
C VAL A 97 -6.18 -8.95 -24.08
N LEU A 98 -5.79 -9.37 -22.88
CA LEU A 98 -4.95 -10.56 -22.65
C LEU A 98 -5.76 -11.69 -22.00
N PRO A 99 -5.50 -12.96 -22.30
CA PRO A 99 -6.20 -14.08 -21.67
C PRO A 99 -5.78 -14.29 -20.20
N GLY A 100 -6.77 -14.51 -19.33
CA GLY A 100 -6.59 -14.67 -17.89
C GLY A 100 -6.31 -13.36 -17.14
N ALA A 101 -6.52 -13.38 -15.82
CA ALA A 101 -6.06 -12.34 -14.91
C ALA A 101 -4.53 -12.37 -14.78
N GLN A 102 -3.85 -11.38 -15.37
CA GLN A 102 -2.40 -11.18 -15.37
C GLN A 102 -2.09 -9.94 -14.56
N THR A 103 -1.27 -10.06 -13.52
CA THR A 103 -0.75 -8.92 -12.76
C THR A 103 0.34 -8.18 -13.54
N THR A 104 0.76 -7.01 -13.08
CA THR A 104 1.93 -6.31 -13.64
C THR A 104 3.19 -7.17 -13.60
N ASN A 105 3.34 -8.00 -12.55
CA ASN A 105 4.48 -8.91 -12.42
C ASN A 105 4.41 -10.05 -13.45
N ASP A 106 3.22 -10.60 -13.68
CA ASP A 106 3.02 -11.62 -14.71
C ASP A 106 3.31 -11.06 -16.11
N ILE A 107 2.89 -9.80 -16.37
CA ILE A 107 3.18 -9.10 -17.62
C ILE A 107 4.68 -8.87 -17.79
N ALA A 108 5.35 -8.30 -16.78
CA ALA A 108 6.77 -8.00 -16.85
C ALA A 108 7.64 -9.27 -17.00
N ALA A 109 7.21 -10.39 -16.42
CA ALA A 109 7.91 -11.67 -16.52
C ALA A 109 7.70 -12.39 -17.87
N ALA A 110 6.76 -11.96 -18.70
CA ALA A 110 6.45 -12.61 -19.96
C ALA A 110 7.43 -12.22 -21.07
N GLU A 111 7.94 -13.20 -21.83
CA GLU A 111 8.72 -12.90 -23.05
C GLU A 111 7.83 -12.31 -24.17
N SER A 112 6.54 -12.67 -24.15
CA SER A 112 5.54 -12.21 -25.13
C SER A 112 4.13 -12.44 -24.59
N LEU A 113 3.27 -11.43 -24.72
CA LEU A 113 1.86 -11.48 -24.34
C LEU A 113 1.02 -11.82 -25.57
N THR A 114 0.27 -12.91 -25.51
CA THR A 114 -0.73 -13.20 -26.55
C THR A 114 -1.98 -12.35 -26.30
N THR A 115 -2.48 -11.67 -27.33
CA THR A 115 -3.70 -10.85 -27.21
C THR A 115 -4.95 -11.61 -27.66
N ALA A 116 -6.14 -11.07 -27.39
CA ALA A 116 -7.39 -11.60 -27.91
C ALA A 116 -7.53 -11.39 -29.42
N LEU A 117 -6.75 -10.47 -30.01
CA LEU A 117 -6.61 -10.33 -31.45
C LEU A 117 -5.77 -11.49 -32.02
N ALA A 118 -6.40 -12.29 -32.88
CA ALA A 118 -5.82 -13.53 -33.37
C ALA A 118 -4.50 -13.32 -34.11
N GLY A 119 -3.41 -13.84 -33.55
CA GLY A 119 -2.07 -13.78 -34.15
C GLY A 119 -1.28 -12.52 -33.84
N ALA A 120 -1.82 -11.62 -33.01
CA ALA A 120 -1.12 -10.45 -32.52
C ALA A 120 -0.60 -10.68 -31.08
N SER A 121 0.61 -10.19 -30.83
CA SER A 121 1.27 -10.24 -29.52
C SER A 121 1.85 -8.88 -29.16
N ILE A 122 2.03 -8.66 -27.87
CA ILE A 122 2.71 -7.49 -27.29
C ILE A 122 3.99 -7.99 -26.63
N THR A 123 5.08 -7.24 -26.75
CA THR A 123 6.33 -7.56 -26.06
C THR A 123 6.48 -6.61 -24.86
N PRO A 124 6.53 -7.13 -23.61
CA PRO A 124 6.82 -6.32 -22.43
C PRO A 124 8.23 -5.70 -22.49
N ALA A 125 8.37 -4.47 -22.00
CA ALA A 125 9.63 -3.76 -21.87
C ALA A 125 9.65 -2.96 -20.55
N GLY A 126 9.91 -3.64 -19.43
CA GLY A 126 9.85 -3.02 -18.10
C GLY A 126 8.41 -2.66 -17.74
N SER A 127 8.15 -1.38 -17.46
CA SER A 127 6.78 -0.84 -17.32
C SER A 127 6.11 -0.49 -18.66
N GLY A 128 6.85 -0.55 -19.76
CA GLY A 128 6.38 -0.30 -21.13
C GLY A 128 5.91 -1.56 -21.85
N LEU A 129 5.19 -1.34 -22.94
CA LEU A 129 4.63 -2.35 -23.84
C LEU A 129 5.00 -1.97 -25.26
N ILE A 130 5.79 -2.81 -25.93
CA ILE A 130 6.14 -2.60 -27.34
C ILE A 130 4.94 -3.00 -28.20
N ASP A 131 4.44 -2.04 -28.97
CA ASP A 131 3.32 -2.25 -29.86
C ASP A 131 3.79 -2.49 -31.32
N LEU A 132 2.86 -2.59 -32.27
CA LEU A 132 3.20 -2.85 -33.68
C LEU A 132 3.29 -1.58 -34.54
N GLU A 133 3.16 -0.41 -33.93
CA GLU A 133 3.23 0.91 -34.55
C GLU A 133 4.55 1.60 -34.18
N PRO A 134 5.61 1.47 -35.01
CA PRO A 134 6.93 2.00 -34.66
C PRO A 134 7.01 3.53 -34.66
N ASP A 135 6.04 4.22 -35.28
CA ASP A 135 6.06 5.67 -35.45
C ASP A 135 5.26 6.42 -34.38
N VAL A 136 4.83 5.73 -33.33
CA VAL A 136 4.27 6.34 -32.12
C VAL A 136 5.04 5.88 -30.90
N VAL A 137 4.94 6.64 -29.81
CA VAL A 137 5.58 6.29 -28.55
C VAL A 137 4.88 5.05 -27.96
N ASP A 138 5.68 4.05 -27.60
CA ASP A 138 5.23 2.81 -26.95
C ASP A 138 4.40 3.10 -25.68
N PRO A 139 3.29 2.39 -25.43
CA PRO A 139 2.51 2.55 -24.21
C PRO A 139 3.21 2.10 -22.94
N THR A 140 2.91 2.75 -21.82
CA THR A 140 3.32 2.34 -20.47
C THR A 140 2.12 2.07 -19.56
N ILE A 141 2.31 1.19 -18.58
CA ILE A 141 1.30 0.92 -17.55
C ILE A 141 1.38 2.02 -16.49
N ALA A 142 0.50 3.01 -16.58
CA ALA A 142 0.43 4.15 -15.67
C ALA A 142 -0.11 3.78 -14.28
N ALA A 143 -1.03 2.81 -14.21
CA ALA A 143 -1.52 2.24 -12.96
C ALA A 143 -1.96 0.79 -13.18
N GLY A 144 -1.43 -0.15 -12.40
CA GLY A 144 -1.68 -1.58 -12.59
C GLY A 144 -2.57 -2.22 -11.53
N ASN A 145 -2.91 -3.49 -11.77
CA ASN A 145 -3.51 -4.41 -10.80
C ASN A 145 -4.89 -3.98 -10.26
N VAL A 146 -5.69 -3.27 -11.05
CA VAL A 146 -7.07 -2.94 -10.64
C VAL A 146 -7.92 -4.20 -10.74
N VAL A 147 -8.21 -4.81 -9.59
CA VAL A 147 -8.94 -6.08 -9.50
C VAL A 147 -10.41 -5.89 -9.87
N ALA A 148 -10.88 -6.68 -10.83
CA ALA A 148 -12.27 -6.77 -11.23
C ALA A 148 -12.86 -8.14 -10.90
N ARG A 149 -14.19 -8.26 -10.95
CA ARG A 149 -14.91 -9.52 -10.78
C ARG A 149 -14.53 -10.56 -11.83
N ASN A 150 -14.29 -10.11 -13.07
CA ASN A 150 -14.05 -10.94 -14.24
C ASN A 150 -12.64 -10.75 -14.83
N GLY A 151 -11.67 -10.31 -14.01
CA GLY A 151 -10.29 -10.11 -14.47
C GLY A 151 -9.50 -9.02 -13.75
N ILE A 152 -8.53 -8.45 -14.47
CA ILE A 152 -7.68 -7.32 -14.02
C ILE A 152 -7.71 -6.21 -15.07
N VAL A 153 -7.65 -4.95 -14.62
CA VAL A 153 -7.45 -3.78 -15.48
C VAL A 153 -6.08 -3.15 -15.19
N HIS A 154 -5.32 -2.84 -16.24
CA HIS A 154 -4.12 -2.02 -16.19
C HIS A 154 -4.35 -0.77 -17.02
N VAL A 155 -4.14 0.41 -16.44
CA VAL A 155 -4.35 1.70 -17.08
C VAL A 155 -3.15 2.03 -17.96
N LEU A 156 -3.39 2.39 -19.23
CA LEU A 156 -2.36 2.81 -20.17
C LEU A 156 -2.41 4.32 -20.45
N ASP A 157 -1.22 4.89 -20.64
CA ASP A 157 -1.01 6.29 -21.06
C ASP A 157 -1.08 6.50 -22.59
N ARG A 158 -0.99 5.42 -23.37
CA ARG A 158 -1.09 5.39 -24.84
C ARG A 158 -2.01 4.26 -25.30
N VAL A 159 -2.45 4.32 -26.55
CA VAL A 159 -3.30 3.32 -27.19
C VAL A 159 -2.40 2.34 -27.95
N LEU A 160 -2.50 1.04 -27.66
CA LEU A 160 -1.82 -0.02 -28.41
C LEU A 160 -2.42 -0.16 -29.82
N LEU A 161 -1.59 -0.14 -30.85
CA LEU A 161 -2.01 -0.33 -32.22
C LEU A 161 -1.54 -1.68 -32.79
N PRO A 162 -2.45 -2.48 -33.39
CA PRO A 162 -2.10 -3.80 -33.93
C PRO A 162 -1.53 -3.75 -35.36
N VAL A 163 -1.39 -2.56 -35.94
CA VAL A 163 -0.95 -2.32 -37.32
C VAL A 163 -0.18 -1.01 -37.41
N ASP A 164 0.82 -1.01 -38.28
CA ASP A 164 1.52 0.18 -38.76
C ASP A 164 0.58 1.04 -39.66
N ILE A 165 0.46 2.33 -39.31
CA ILE A 165 -0.37 3.36 -39.92
C ILE A 165 0.45 4.14 -40.95
N ALA A 166 0.60 3.57 -42.15
CA ALA A 166 1.35 4.20 -43.23
C ALA A 166 1.13 5.72 -43.39
N GLY A 167 2.21 6.49 -43.17
CA GLY A 167 2.28 7.94 -43.42
C GLY A 167 2.20 8.85 -42.18
N ASN A 168 2.21 8.28 -40.97
CA ASN A 168 2.48 8.97 -39.71
C ASN A 168 3.99 9.09 -39.39
N GLU A 169 4.84 8.37 -40.11
CA GLU A 169 6.31 8.41 -40.08
C GLU A 169 6.89 9.82 -39.79
N PRO A 170 7.78 9.95 -38.79
CA PRO A 170 8.51 11.19 -38.54
C PRO A 170 9.24 11.68 -39.79
N THR A 171 9.16 12.98 -40.07
CA THR A 171 9.72 13.56 -41.32
C THR A 171 10.98 14.39 -41.11
N GLN A 172 11.35 14.67 -39.86
CA GLN A 172 12.54 15.45 -39.50
C GLN A 172 13.62 14.52 -38.96
N THR A 173 14.86 14.74 -39.38
CA THR A 173 16.02 14.04 -38.82
C THR A 173 16.32 14.50 -37.40
N ILE A 174 17.12 13.74 -36.66
CA ILE A 174 17.62 14.09 -35.32
C ILE A 174 18.27 15.48 -35.34
N ALA A 175 19.10 15.76 -36.36
CA ALA A 175 19.76 17.06 -36.51
C ALA A 175 18.78 18.23 -36.70
N GLU A 176 17.70 18.02 -37.46
CA GLU A 176 16.66 19.03 -37.69
C GLU A 176 15.83 19.28 -36.45
N ILE A 177 15.46 18.22 -35.71
CA ILE A 177 14.75 18.33 -34.43
C ILE A 177 15.60 19.09 -33.42
N ALA A 178 16.88 18.71 -33.27
CA ALA A 178 17.79 19.39 -32.34
C ALA A 178 17.97 20.87 -32.70
N ALA A 179 18.10 21.20 -33.99
CA ALA A 179 18.24 22.58 -34.45
C ALA A 179 16.96 23.43 -34.33
N ALA A 180 15.80 22.80 -34.22
CA ALA A 180 14.51 23.48 -34.03
C ALA A 180 14.13 23.63 -32.54
N SER A 181 14.84 22.96 -31.64
CA SER A 181 14.61 23.02 -30.20
C SER A 181 15.34 24.20 -29.57
N ASP A 182 14.64 24.91 -28.68
CA ASP A 182 15.25 25.97 -27.86
C ASP A 182 16.12 25.41 -26.73
N ASP A 183 16.02 24.09 -26.42
CA ASP A 183 16.72 23.44 -25.30
C ASP A 183 17.99 22.67 -25.72
N PHE A 184 18.38 22.70 -27.00
CA PHE A 184 19.55 21.97 -27.53
C PHE A 184 20.57 22.87 -28.24
N ASN A 185 20.59 24.18 -27.95
CA ASN A 185 21.45 25.14 -28.63
C ASN A 185 22.94 24.83 -28.43
N ILE A 186 23.33 24.45 -27.21
CA ILE A 186 24.71 24.10 -26.84
C ILE A 186 25.11 22.78 -27.52
N LEU A 187 24.22 21.77 -27.55
CA LEU A 187 24.45 20.51 -28.24
C LEU A 187 24.69 20.72 -29.74
N VAL A 188 23.83 21.48 -30.42
CA VAL A 188 23.96 21.79 -31.85
C VAL A 188 25.29 22.50 -32.13
N ARG A 189 25.69 23.43 -31.27
CA ARG A 189 26.98 24.12 -31.39
C ARG A 189 28.18 23.17 -31.17
N ALA A 190 28.06 22.22 -30.24
CA ALA A 190 29.07 21.20 -29.99
C ALA A 190 29.22 20.28 -31.23
N LEU A 191 28.12 19.79 -31.79
CA LEU A 191 28.10 18.98 -33.01
C LEU A 191 28.74 19.70 -34.20
N GLN A 192 28.46 20.99 -34.38
CA GLN A 192 29.10 21.82 -35.41
C GLN A 192 30.61 21.98 -35.18
N THR A 193 31.03 22.12 -33.92
CA THR A 193 32.44 22.28 -33.55
C THR A 193 33.24 20.99 -33.77
N ALA A 194 32.61 19.84 -33.50
CA ALA A 194 33.18 18.51 -33.69
C ALA A 194 33.03 17.94 -35.11
N ASP A 195 32.37 18.66 -36.03
CA ASP A 195 32.07 18.22 -37.40
C ASP A 195 31.23 16.92 -37.46
N LEU A 196 30.26 16.79 -36.55
CA LEU A 196 29.40 15.60 -36.40
C LEU A 196 27.95 15.80 -36.86
N VAL A 197 27.59 16.97 -37.39
CA VAL A 197 26.21 17.24 -37.86
C VAL A 197 25.77 16.22 -38.91
N ASP A 198 26.63 15.89 -39.86
CA ASP A 198 26.33 14.91 -40.92
C ASP A 198 26.13 13.48 -40.37
N VAL A 199 26.66 13.16 -39.19
CA VAL A 199 26.49 11.84 -38.54
C VAL A 199 25.06 11.68 -38.01
N VAL A 200 24.56 12.70 -37.32
CA VAL A 200 23.19 12.69 -36.75
C VAL A 200 22.11 13.11 -37.75
N ALA A 201 22.51 13.60 -38.94
CA ALA A 201 21.60 13.94 -40.04
C ALA A 201 21.49 12.84 -41.11
N ASP A 202 22.16 11.69 -40.96
CA ASP A 202 22.13 10.64 -41.97
C ASP A 202 20.74 9.98 -42.03
N ASP A 203 19.99 10.26 -43.11
CA ASP A 203 18.66 9.70 -43.39
C ASP A 203 18.64 8.16 -43.48
N ALA A 204 19.79 7.52 -43.72
CA ALA A 204 19.89 6.08 -43.83
C ALA A 204 20.26 5.41 -42.49
N ALA A 205 20.55 6.20 -41.46
CA ALA A 205 20.88 5.70 -40.14
C ALA A 205 19.62 5.40 -39.33
N ASP A 206 19.81 4.57 -38.32
CA ASP A 206 18.83 4.27 -37.28
C ASP A 206 19.59 4.44 -35.96
N LEU A 207 19.45 5.62 -35.36
CA LEU A 207 20.27 6.07 -34.23
C LEU A 207 19.45 6.22 -32.95
N LEU A 208 20.08 5.95 -31.83
CA LEU A 208 19.68 6.45 -30.53
C LEU A 208 20.62 7.60 -30.14
N VAL A 209 20.08 8.79 -29.88
CA VAL A 209 20.87 9.93 -29.41
C VAL A 209 20.40 10.36 -28.04
N PHE A 210 21.26 10.21 -27.05
CA PHE A 210 21.07 10.83 -25.75
C PHE A 210 21.41 12.32 -25.88
N ALA A 211 20.41 13.20 -25.97
CA ALA A 211 20.61 14.62 -26.23
C ALA A 211 20.64 15.42 -24.92
N PRO A 212 21.81 15.87 -24.43
CA PRO A 212 21.87 16.74 -23.26
C PRO A 212 21.21 18.08 -23.55
N THR A 213 20.33 18.50 -22.65
CA THR A 213 19.70 19.82 -22.69
C THR A 213 20.71 20.94 -22.41
N ASP A 214 20.36 22.18 -22.72
CA ASP A 214 21.20 23.34 -22.40
C ASP A 214 21.41 23.48 -20.88
N ALA A 215 20.40 23.11 -20.08
CA ALA A 215 20.52 23.00 -18.63
C ALA A 215 21.52 21.93 -18.19
N ALA A 216 21.59 20.79 -18.89
CA ALA A 216 22.57 19.73 -18.62
C ALA A 216 24.01 20.22 -18.79
N PHE A 217 24.29 20.98 -19.85
CA PHE A 217 25.61 21.60 -20.05
C PHE A 217 25.90 22.68 -19.00
N GLY A 218 24.88 23.46 -18.61
CA GLY A 218 24.99 24.43 -17.52
C GLY A 218 25.38 23.76 -16.20
N GLN A 219 24.76 22.60 -15.90
CA GLN A 219 25.08 21.80 -14.72
C GLN A 219 26.50 21.24 -14.78
N LEU A 220 26.92 20.66 -15.92
CA LEU A 220 28.31 20.21 -16.09
C LEU A 220 29.30 21.36 -15.87
N ALA A 221 29.02 22.56 -16.39
CA ALA A 221 29.89 23.71 -16.16
C ALA A 221 29.98 24.08 -14.68
N ALA A 222 28.85 24.07 -13.96
CA ALA A 222 28.82 24.32 -12.52
C ALA A 222 29.62 23.27 -11.73
N ASP A 223 29.46 21.99 -12.07
CA ASP A 223 30.20 20.86 -11.47
C ASP A 223 31.71 21.02 -11.68
N LEU A 224 32.13 21.61 -12.81
CA LEU A 224 33.52 21.96 -13.11
C LEU A 224 33.99 23.32 -12.53
N GLY A 225 33.18 23.95 -11.67
CA GLY A 225 33.54 25.17 -10.95
C GLY A 225 33.25 26.48 -11.69
N PHE A 226 32.35 26.47 -12.68
CA PHE A 226 31.91 27.70 -13.35
C PHE A 226 31.12 28.60 -12.39
N ALA A 227 31.66 29.79 -12.13
CA ALA A 227 31.04 30.80 -11.25
C ALA A 227 30.18 31.83 -12.01
N GLY A 228 29.89 31.61 -13.29
CA GLY A 228 29.08 32.49 -14.13
C GLY A 228 27.58 32.17 -14.07
N ASP A 229 26.80 32.75 -14.99
CA ASP A 229 25.39 32.43 -15.14
C ASP A 229 25.25 31.13 -15.96
N ALA A 230 24.80 30.05 -15.32
CA ALA A 230 24.65 28.74 -15.96
C ALA A 230 23.55 28.68 -17.02
N THR A 231 22.73 29.74 -17.16
CA THR A 231 21.73 29.87 -18.22
C THR A 231 22.22 30.64 -19.45
N ASP A 232 23.42 31.24 -19.37
CA ASP A 232 24.06 31.92 -20.51
C ASP A 232 24.83 30.89 -21.35
N GLU A 233 24.15 30.37 -22.38
CA GLU A 233 24.68 29.34 -23.31
C GLU A 233 26.06 29.69 -23.90
N ASP A 234 26.29 30.97 -24.22
CA ASP A 234 27.55 31.44 -24.78
C ASP A 234 28.69 31.36 -23.75
N ALA A 235 28.40 31.75 -22.51
CA ALA A 235 29.35 31.72 -21.41
C ALA A 235 29.67 30.27 -20.98
N VAL A 236 28.63 29.44 -20.86
CA VAL A 236 28.75 28.00 -20.54
C VAL A 236 29.58 27.29 -21.59
N PHE A 237 29.23 27.41 -22.88
CA PHE A 237 29.98 26.73 -23.95
C PHE A 237 31.44 27.20 -24.01
N THR A 238 31.69 28.50 -23.83
CA THR A 238 33.06 29.04 -23.80
C THR A 238 33.87 28.46 -22.64
N PHE A 239 33.26 28.32 -21.46
CA PHE A 239 33.90 27.72 -20.29
C PHE A 239 34.23 26.25 -20.53
N LEU A 240 33.26 25.46 -21.01
CA LEU A 240 33.44 24.03 -21.27
C LEU A 240 34.54 23.77 -22.32
N VAL A 241 34.57 24.54 -23.41
CA VAL A 241 35.67 24.45 -24.40
C VAL A 241 37.03 24.75 -23.75
N GLY A 242 37.08 25.70 -22.82
CA GLY A 242 38.28 25.99 -22.03
C GLY A 242 38.70 24.81 -21.16
N ALA A 243 37.76 24.22 -20.41
CA ALA A 243 38.02 23.05 -19.58
C ALA A 243 38.53 21.85 -20.40
N LEU A 244 37.88 21.55 -21.54
CA LEU A 244 38.33 20.50 -22.46
C LEU A 244 39.71 20.80 -23.05
N THR A 245 40.03 22.07 -23.32
CA THR A 245 41.35 22.49 -23.80
C THR A 245 42.44 22.19 -22.78
N ASP A 246 42.18 22.44 -21.49
CA ASP A 246 43.13 22.20 -20.41
C ASP A 246 43.35 20.70 -20.14
N LEU A 247 42.32 19.87 -20.34
CA LEU A 247 42.39 18.42 -20.22
C LEU A 247 43.05 17.75 -21.44
N SER A 248 42.97 18.37 -22.60
CA SER A 248 43.49 17.81 -23.85
C SER A 248 45.04 17.84 -23.87
N PRO A 249 45.73 16.70 -24.11
CA PRO A 249 47.19 16.64 -24.05
C PRO A 249 47.94 17.57 -25.01
N ASP A 250 47.31 17.94 -26.12
CA ASP A 250 47.82 18.83 -27.17
C ASP A 250 47.16 20.22 -27.17
N GLY A 251 46.23 20.47 -26.23
CA GLY A 251 45.49 21.73 -26.12
C GLY A 251 44.47 21.95 -27.24
N ASP A 252 44.09 20.91 -27.99
CA ASP A 252 42.96 20.96 -28.92
C ASP A 252 41.75 20.27 -28.27
N PRO A 253 40.66 21.00 -27.96
CA PRO A 253 39.48 20.41 -27.32
C PRO A 253 38.66 19.53 -28.27
N VAL A 254 38.85 19.64 -29.60
CA VAL A 254 37.97 19.01 -30.59
C VAL A 254 37.99 17.48 -30.50
N PRO A 255 39.15 16.78 -30.43
CA PRO A 255 39.15 15.32 -30.31
C PRO A 255 38.38 14.82 -29.08
N LEU A 256 38.56 15.46 -27.93
CA LEU A 256 37.87 15.08 -26.70
C LEU A 256 36.37 15.37 -26.79
N LEU A 257 36.00 16.51 -27.37
CA LEU A 257 34.60 16.84 -27.65
C LEU A 257 33.95 15.83 -28.61
N THR A 258 34.67 15.39 -29.65
CA THR A 258 34.21 14.34 -30.57
C THR A 258 33.96 13.03 -29.82
N ASP A 259 34.87 12.62 -28.93
CA ASP A 259 34.70 11.39 -28.14
C ASP A 259 33.49 11.49 -27.22
N ILE A 260 33.31 12.62 -26.51
CA ILE A 260 32.12 12.89 -25.68
C ILE A 260 30.83 12.79 -26.52
N LEU A 261 30.77 13.44 -27.68
CA LEU A 261 29.58 13.43 -28.52
C LEU A 261 29.29 12.05 -29.12
N LEU A 262 30.32 11.28 -29.50
CA LEU A 262 30.14 9.89 -29.96
C LEU A 262 29.70 8.95 -28.83
N TYR A 263 29.98 9.28 -27.57
CA TYR A 263 29.50 8.54 -26.41
C TYR A 263 27.99 8.73 -26.18
N HIS A 264 27.41 9.84 -26.65
CA HIS A 264 25.97 10.11 -26.61
C HIS A 264 25.17 9.48 -27.76
N VAL A 265 25.84 8.92 -28.77
CA VAL A 265 25.19 8.32 -29.95
C VAL A 265 25.34 6.81 -29.88
N ALA A 266 24.27 6.08 -30.12
CA ALA A 266 24.22 4.63 -30.18
C ALA A 266 23.57 4.17 -31.50
N PRO A 267 23.94 3.00 -32.04
CA PRO A 267 23.23 2.40 -33.17
C PRO A 267 21.91 1.79 -32.70
N GLU A 268 20.95 1.68 -33.61
CA GLU A 268 19.59 1.15 -33.41
C GLU A 268 18.77 2.05 -32.47
N ALA A 269 17.71 2.65 -33.00
CA ALA A 269 16.77 3.40 -32.16
C ALA A 269 16.22 2.52 -31.04
N ARG A 270 16.10 3.11 -29.85
CA ARG A 270 15.45 2.47 -28.70
C ARG A 270 14.54 3.45 -27.99
N SER A 271 13.39 2.96 -27.57
CA SER A 271 12.51 3.69 -26.65
C SER A 271 13.10 3.72 -25.23
N ALA A 272 12.64 4.63 -24.39
CA ALA A 272 13.06 4.75 -23.00
C ALA A 272 12.76 3.46 -22.23
N ALA A 273 11.65 2.80 -22.54
CA ALA A 273 11.28 1.49 -22.00
C ALA A 273 12.29 0.39 -22.39
N GLN A 274 12.74 0.37 -23.65
CA GLN A 274 13.76 -0.56 -24.12
C GLN A 274 15.14 -0.27 -23.53
N ILE A 275 15.45 1.00 -23.26
CA ILE A 275 16.69 1.41 -22.58
C ILE A 275 16.69 0.92 -21.14
N ALA A 276 15.57 1.10 -20.43
CA ALA A 276 15.43 0.73 -19.01
C ALA A 276 15.69 -0.76 -18.73
N THR A 277 15.51 -1.64 -19.72
CA THR A 277 15.72 -3.08 -19.61
C THR A 277 16.94 -3.59 -20.38
N ALA A 278 17.70 -2.71 -21.02
CA ALA A 278 18.85 -3.11 -21.81
C ALA A 278 20.05 -3.46 -20.92
N ASP A 279 20.54 -4.69 -21.03
CA ASP A 279 21.80 -5.13 -20.40
C ASP A 279 22.99 -4.24 -20.82
N SER A 280 22.97 -3.75 -22.07
CA SER A 280 24.02 -2.90 -22.62
C SER A 280 23.54 -2.11 -23.83
N ILE A 281 24.01 -0.87 -23.92
CA ILE A 281 23.74 0.06 -25.01
C ILE A 281 25.09 0.45 -25.62
N PRO A 282 25.50 -0.14 -26.76
CA PRO A 282 26.76 0.21 -27.39
C PRO A 282 26.72 1.67 -27.86
N THR A 283 27.84 2.39 -27.76
CA THR A 283 27.93 3.76 -28.28
C THR A 283 28.73 3.80 -29.59
N ALA A 284 28.65 4.92 -30.31
CA ALA A 284 29.45 5.19 -31.48
C ALA A 284 30.93 5.44 -31.12
N LEU A 285 31.23 5.70 -29.84
CA LEU A 285 32.60 5.73 -29.32
C LEU A 285 33.11 4.30 -29.14
N SER A 286 34.08 3.92 -29.97
CA SER A 286 34.54 2.53 -30.10
C SER A 286 34.99 1.92 -28.77
N GLY A 287 34.40 0.76 -28.44
CA GLY A 287 34.78 -0.02 -27.25
C GLY A 287 34.12 0.45 -25.96
N THR A 288 33.16 1.37 -26.04
CA THR A 288 32.37 1.84 -24.90
C THR A 288 30.91 1.42 -25.05
N ALA A 289 30.25 1.21 -23.92
CA ALA A 289 28.83 0.93 -23.83
C ALA A 289 28.29 1.58 -22.55
N LEU A 290 27.01 1.92 -22.58
CA LEU A 290 26.25 2.41 -21.44
C LEU A 290 25.42 1.26 -20.86
N THR A 291 25.04 1.39 -19.60
CA THR A 291 24.00 0.61 -18.94
C THR A 291 22.95 1.59 -18.42
N ALA A 292 21.74 1.11 -18.16
CA ALA A 292 20.67 1.93 -17.62
C ALA A 292 19.95 1.18 -16.49
N LEU A 293 19.39 1.95 -15.55
CA LEU A 293 18.51 1.47 -14.51
C LEU A 293 17.27 2.34 -14.49
N GLY A 294 16.17 1.86 -15.07
CA GLY A 294 15.01 2.71 -15.33
C GLY A 294 15.36 3.84 -16.30
N SER A 295 15.12 5.10 -15.89
CA SER A 295 15.46 6.28 -16.67
C SER A 295 16.89 6.80 -16.42
N VAL A 296 17.63 6.24 -15.47
CA VAL A 296 19.00 6.66 -15.13
C VAL A 296 20.01 5.92 -15.99
N ILE A 297 20.92 6.64 -16.64
CA ILE A 297 21.97 6.12 -17.51
C ILE A 297 23.29 6.13 -16.76
N SER A 298 23.96 4.99 -16.67
CA SER A 298 25.28 4.91 -16.04
C SER A 298 26.32 5.60 -16.92
N ASP A 299 26.99 6.59 -16.33
CA ASP A 299 28.10 7.30 -16.93
C ASP A 299 29.45 6.72 -16.43
N ASN A 300 30.54 7.06 -17.13
CA ASN A 300 31.90 6.69 -16.75
C ASN A 300 32.60 7.76 -15.89
N GLU A 301 31.90 8.82 -15.54
CA GLU A 301 32.34 9.85 -14.60
C GLU A 301 31.73 9.57 -13.21
N PRO A 302 32.50 8.99 -12.26
CA PRO A 302 31.98 8.62 -10.95
C PRO A 302 31.77 9.82 -10.01
N ASP A 303 32.41 10.96 -10.30
CA ASP A 303 32.41 12.12 -9.39
C ASP A 303 31.21 13.07 -9.63
N ILE A 304 30.40 12.82 -10.68
CA ILE A 304 29.15 13.55 -10.94
C ILE A 304 27.98 12.57 -10.99
N ALA A 305 26.79 13.06 -10.66
CA ALA A 305 25.59 12.23 -10.72
C ALA A 305 25.31 11.77 -12.16
N ASN A 306 24.80 10.54 -12.27
CA ASN A 306 24.43 9.93 -13.54
C ASN A 306 23.29 10.70 -14.24
N PRO A 307 23.29 10.78 -15.59
CA PRO A 307 22.19 11.40 -16.34
C PRO A 307 20.88 10.62 -16.22
N THR A 308 19.77 11.34 -16.19
CA THR A 308 18.41 10.79 -16.27
C THR A 308 17.74 11.22 -17.59
N ILE A 309 16.96 10.33 -18.20
CA ILE A 309 16.09 10.68 -19.33
C ILE A 309 14.97 11.60 -18.83
N ALA A 310 15.06 12.88 -19.18
CA ALA A 310 14.10 13.92 -18.83
C ALA A 310 13.02 14.11 -19.89
N VAL A 311 13.36 13.90 -21.17
CA VAL A 311 12.43 13.98 -22.30
C VAL A 311 12.53 12.69 -23.10
N PRO A 312 11.68 11.69 -22.83
CA PRO A 312 11.77 10.40 -23.49
C PRO A 312 11.21 10.43 -24.92
N ASP A 313 11.71 9.54 -25.76
CA ASP A 313 11.05 9.06 -26.98
C ASP A 313 10.69 10.13 -28.01
N VAL A 314 11.60 11.08 -28.25
CA VAL A 314 11.42 12.08 -29.32
C VAL A 314 11.78 11.44 -30.66
N LEU A 315 10.75 11.01 -31.40
CA LEU A 315 10.88 10.30 -32.67
C LEU A 315 11.42 11.19 -33.79
N ALA A 316 12.32 10.64 -34.60
CA ALA A 316 12.94 11.27 -35.76
C ALA A 316 12.94 10.30 -36.96
N SER A 317 13.08 10.84 -38.18
CA SER A 317 13.06 10.03 -39.40
C SER A 317 14.27 9.08 -39.54
N ASN A 318 15.29 9.27 -38.72
CA ASN A 318 16.53 8.48 -38.71
C ASN A 318 16.91 8.00 -37.30
N GLY A 319 15.93 7.90 -36.39
CA GLY A 319 16.14 7.34 -35.07
C GLY A 319 15.29 7.96 -33.96
N VAL A 320 15.78 7.91 -32.72
CA VAL A 320 15.11 8.43 -31.53
C VAL A 320 16.07 9.29 -30.70
N ILE A 321 15.57 10.42 -30.21
CA ILE A 321 16.25 11.27 -29.24
C ILE A 321 15.72 10.96 -27.84
N GLN A 322 16.63 10.72 -26.90
CA GLN A 322 16.36 10.68 -25.47
C GLN A 322 16.97 11.93 -24.84
N GLY A 323 16.15 12.92 -24.48
CA GLY A 323 16.62 14.15 -23.84
C GLY A 323 17.09 13.85 -22.42
N ILE A 324 18.35 14.15 -22.11
CA ILE A 324 18.96 13.89 -20.79
C ILE A 324 19.27 15.18 -20.03
N ASP A 325 19.23 15.10 -18.70
CA ASP A 325 19.43 16.22 -17.78
C ASP A 325 20.89 16.46 -17.39
N ARG A 326 21.81 15.56 -17.78
CA ARG A 326 23.27 15.70 -17.59
C ARG A 326 24.02 15.24 -18.83
N VAL A 327 25.27 15.67 -18.98
CA VAL A 327 26.12 15.28 -20.12
C VAL A 327 26.82 13.96 -19.79
N LEU A 328 26.77 12.98 -20.69
CA LEU A 328 27.53 11.73 -20.58
C LEU A 328 29.01 11.96 -20.88
N LEU A 329 29.90 11.45 -20.02
CA LEU A 329 31.32 11.65 -20.09
C LEU A 329 32.06 10.29 -20.17
N PRO A 330 32.76 9.99 -21.28
CA PRO A 330 33.48 8.72 -21.44
C PRO A 330 34.78 8.64 -20.62
N LEU A 331 35.03 9.60 -19.73
CA LEU A 331 36.23 9.72 -18.91
C LEU A 331 35.91 10.37 -17.56
N ASP A 332 36.76 10.07 -16.58
CA ASP A 332 36.87 10.79 -15.31
C ASP A 332 37.67 12.11 -15.52
N LEU A 333 37.04 13.25 -15.21
CA LEU A 333 37.49 14.62 -15.38
C LEU A 333 38.33 15.11 -14.19
N ALA A 334 39.57 14.64 -14.08
CA ALA A 334 40.52 15.04 -13.03
C ALA A 334 40.37 16.49 -12.48
N GLY A 335 39.96 16.59 -11.21
CA GLY A 335 39.84 17.86 -10.47
C GLY A 335 38.42 18.28 -10.10
N ASN A 336 37.42 17.49 -10.48
CA ASN A 336 36.03 17.53 -10.00
C ASN A 336 35.77 16.59 -8.81
N ALA A 337 36.76 15.80 -8.39
CA ALA A 337 36.62 14.86 -7.28
C ALA A 337 36.01 15.52 -6.03
N PRO A 338 35.00 14.91 -5.41
CA PRO A 338 34.34 15.44 -4.23
C PRO A 338 35.34 15.70 -3.10
N ASP A 339 35.29 16.90 -2.53
CA ASP A 339 36.18 17.32 -1.43
C ASP A 339 35.72 16.78 -0.06
N GLN A 340 34.48 16.28 0.04
CA GLN A 340 33.84 15.84 1.27
C GLN A 340 33.81 14.32 1.37
N SER A 341 34.17 13.77 2.53
CA SER A 341 34.02 12.33 2.79
C SER A 341 32.55 11.96 3.00
N ILE A 342 32.24 10.66 2.96
CA ILE A 342 30.90 10.12 3.28
C ILE A 342 30.40 10.64 4.64
N ALA A 343 31.29 10.69 5.64
CA ALA A 343 30.95 11.20 6.97
C ALA A 343 30.66 12.72 6.97
N ASP A 344 31.39 13.50 6.17
CA ASP A 344 31.17 14.95 6.05
C ASP A 344 29.84 15.24 5.35
N ILE A 345 29.48 14.46 4.33
CA ILE A 345 28.20 14.55 3.63
C ILE A 345 27.06 14.21 4.56
N ALA A 346 27.14 13.07 5.27
CA ALA A 346 26.12 12.67 6.24
C ALA A 346 25.93 13.71 7.34
N THR A 347 27.01 14.27 7.89
CA THR A 347 26.95 15.32 8.92
C THR A 347 26.42 16.66 8.38
N GLY A 348 26.53 16.91 7.07
CA GLY A 348 26.05 18.12 6.41
C GLY A 348 24.58 18.07 5.99
N SER A 349 23.96 16.89 6.06
CA SER A 349 22.57 16.64 5.67
C SER A 349 21.66 16.55 6.89
N SER A 350 20.53 17.26 6.86
CA SER A 350 19.49 17.12 7.88
C SER A 350 18.63 15.86 7.73
N ASP A 351 18.83 15.07 6.68
CA ASP A 351 18.08 13.83 6.45
C ASP A 351 18.85 12.58 6.95
N PHE A 352 20.03 12.77 7.56
CA PHE A 352 20.89 11.70 8.07
C PHE A 352 21.28 11.90 9.54
N ASP A 353 20.54 12.71 10.30
CA ASP A 353 20.87 13.02 11.69
C ASP A 353 20.81 11.76 12.58
N LEU A 354 19.84 10.86 12.35
CA LEU A 354 19.71 9.57 13.03
C LEU A 354 20.80 8.58 12.60
N LEU A 355 21.19 8.57 11.33
CA LEU A 355 22.32 7.77 10.85
C LEU A 355 23.64 8.20 11.49
N VAL A 356 23.92 9.51 11.52
CA VAL A 356 25.12 10.06 12.16
C VAL A 356 25.15 9.70 13.64
N ARG A 357 24.01 9.78 14.32
CA ARG A 357 23.86 9.36 15.72
C ARG A 357 24.12 7.87 15.92
N ALA A 358 23.59 7.01 15.06
CA ALA A 358 23.83 5.56 15.09
C ALA A 358 25.33 5.24 14.92
N LEU A 359 25.99 5.88 13.95
CA LEU A 359 27.43 5.74 13.71
C LEU A 359 28.27 6.18 14.91
N GLN A 360 27.87 7.26 15.58
CA GLN A 360 28.54 7.73 16.81
C GLN A 360 28.35 6.74 17.97
N ALA A 361 27.14 6.19 18.13
CA ALA A 361 26.85 5.20 19.17
C ALA A 361 27.66 3.90 18.98
N ALA A 362 27.84 3.46 17.73
CA ALA A 362 28.62 2.28 17.37
C ALA A 362 30.14 2.53 17.21
N ASP A 363 30.62 3.75 17.42
CA ASP A 363 32.03 4.18 17.22
C ASP A 363 32.56 3.94 15.78
N LEU A 364 31.68 4.03 14.78
CA LEU A 364 31.99 3.80 13.36
C LEU A 364 32.28 5.08 12.56
N THR A 365 32.11 6.27 13.13
CA THR A 365 32.33 7.55 12.41
C THR A 365 33.71 7.64 11.77
N SER A 366 34.76 7.17 12.44
CA SER A 366 36.13 7.19 11.89
C SER A 366 36.38 6.17 10.78
N VAL A 367 35.55 5.11 10.71
CA VAL A 367 35.63 4.10 9.66
C VAL A 367 35.09 4.68 8.36
N VAL A 368 33.89 5.25 8.38
CA VAL A 368 33.24 5.85 7.20
C VAL A 368 33.88 7.18 6.76
N ALA A 369 34.66 7.83 7.62
CA ALA A 369 35.44 9.03 7.30
C ALA A 369 36.85 8.74 6.75
N ASN A 370 37.25 7.47 6.62
CA ASN A 370 38.62 7.13 6.24
C ASN A 370 38.91 7.54 4.78
N PRO A 371 39.84 8.47 4.51
CA PRO A 371 40.14 8.96 3.15
C PRO A 371 40.88 7.94 2.28
N ASP A 372 41.47 6.90 2.88
CA ASP A 372 42.14 5.81 2.15
C ASP A 372 41.17 4.65 1.86
N ALA A 373 39.92 4.75 2.30
CA ALA A 373 38.89 3.76 2.02
C ALA A 373 38.13 4.09 0.73
N ASP A 374 37.46 3.07 0.21
CA ASP A 374 36.61 3.17 -0.97
C ASP A 374 35.37 2.29 -0.69
N PHE A 375 34.25 2.93 -0.38
CA PHE A 375 33.01 2.28 0.07
C PHE A 375 31.83 2.66 -0.80
N THR A 376 30.82 1.78 -0.83
CA THR A 376 29.46 2.20 -1.15
C THR A 376 28.64 2.07 0.12
N VAL A 377 27.99 3.15 0.56
CA VAL A 377 27.17 3.16 1.77
C VAL A 377 25.70 3.29 1.37
N MET A 378 24.92 2.26 1.67
CA MET A 378 23.47 2.32 1.66
C MET A 378 23.03 3.16 2.87
N ALA A 379 22.78 4.45 2.70
CA ALA A 379 22.55 5.39 3.80
C ALA A 379 21.04 5.53 4.07
N PRO A 380 20.50 4.94 5.15
CA PRO A 380 19.11 5.14 5.53
C PRO A 380 18.87 6.58 5.96
N THR A 381 17.80 7.17 5.42
CA THR A 381 17.33 8.51 5.79
C THR A 381 16.69 8.52 7.19
N ASP A 382 16.45 9.71 7.76
CA ASP A 382 15.76 9.82 9.04
C ASP A 382 14.31 9.29 8.99
N ALA A 383 13.67 9.38 7.81
CA ALA A 383 12.39 8.74 7.54
C ALA A 383 12.49 7.20 7.62
N ALA A 384 13.59 6.61 7.13
CA ALA A 384 13.83 5.18 7.21
C ALA A 384 13.93 4.67 8.65
N PHE A 385 14.67 5.39 9.51
CA PHE A 385 14.74 5.06 10.93
C PHE A 385 13.39 5.25 11.64
N THR A 386 12.63 6.27 11.24
CA THR A 386 11.29 6.51 11.78
C THR A 386 10.34 5.37 11.42
N ASP A 387 10.34 4.91 10.17
CA ASP A 387 9.56 3.76 9.71
C ASP A 387 9.92 2.50 10.52
N LEU A 388 11.21 2.19 10.65
CA LEU A 388 11.67 1.08 11.49
C LEU A 388 11.19 1.20 12.93
N ALA A 389 11.28 2.39 13.55
CA ALA A 389 10.81 2.60 14.92
C ALA A 389 9.31 2.33 15.05
N VAL A 390 8.49 2.83 14.12
CA VAL A 390 7.04 2.63 14.12
C VAL A 390 6.70 1.16 13.93
N ARG A 391 7.39 0.45 13.02
CA ARG A 391 7.26 -1.00 12.82
C ARG A 391 7.62 -1.78 14.09
N LEU A 392 8.66 -1.35 14.80
CA LEU A 392 9.07 -1.91 16.11
C LEU A 392 8.21 -1.44 17.30
N GLY A 393 7.05 -0.82 17.05
CA GLY A 393 6.08 -0.48 18.10
C GLY A 393 6.18 0.95 18.66
N PHE A 394 6.97 1.85 18.06
CA PHE A 394 7.00 3.25 18.48
C PHE A 394 5.66 3.93 18.16
N ARG A 395 5.06 4.59 19.16
CA ARG A 395 3.80 5.35 19.05
C ARG A 395 3.94 6.80 19.56
N GLY A 396 5.18 7.27 19.71
CA GLY A 396 5.50 8.62 20.16
C GLY A 396 5.46 9.65 19.02
N ASP A 397 5.90 10.88 19.31
CA ASP A 397 6.04 11.93 18.29
C ASP A 397 7.20 11.57 17.34
N ILE A 398 6.88 11.25 16.09
CA ILE A 398 7.86 10.90 15.06
C ILE A 398 8.77 12.06 14.67
N SER A 399 8.42 13.31 15.01
CA SER A 399 9.29 14.47 14.83
C SER A 399 10.33 14.63 15.94
N ASP A 400 10.24 13.84 17.01
CA ASP A 400 11.22 13.78 18.08
C ASP A 400 12.23 12.65 17.81
N GLU A 401 13.30 13.00 17.09
CA GLU A 401 14.41 12.09 16.76
C GLU A 401 15.07 11.44 18.00
N ASP A 402 15.09 12.13 19.15
CA ASP A 402 15.58 11.53 20.40
C ASP A 402 14.67 10.37 20.81
N ALA A 403 13.36 10.55 20.74
CA ALA A 403 12.38 9.52 21.10
C ALA A 403 12.42 8.35 20.11
N VAL A 404 12.46 8.63 18.81
CA VAL A 404 12.60 7.62 17.74
C VAL A 404 13.86 6.77 17.96
N PHE A 405 15.02 7.42 18.10
CA PHE A 405 16.29 6.71 18.27
C PHE A 405 16.32 5.87 19.56
N ASN A 406 15.83 6.43 20.67
CA ASN A 406 15.77 5.70 21.94
C ASN A 406 14.83 4.50 21.87
N SER A 407 13.75 4.58 21.08
CA SER A 407 12.86 3.44 20.85
C SER A 407 13.59 2.29 20.16
N ILE A 408 14.31 2.57 19.06
CA ILE A 408 15.10 1.58 18.33
C ILE A 408 16.17 0.96 19.23
N VAL A 409 16.89 1.78 20.01
CA VAL A 409 17.87 1.30 21.00
C VAL A 409 17.20 0.38 22.03
N GLY A 410 15.98 0.71 22.47
CA GLY A 410 15.18 -0.14 23.34
C GLY A 410 14.89 -1.50 22.72
N SER A 411 14.42 -1.54 21.48
CA SER A 411 14.14 -2.79 20.75
C SER A 411 15.41 -3.62 20.54
N LEU A 412 16.53 -3.00 20.14
CA LEU A 412 17.81 -3.70 20.00
C LEU A 412 18.34 -4.22 21.34
N THR A 413 18.10 -3.50 22.43
CA THR A 413 18.47 -3.93 23.79
C THR A 413 17.69 -5.19 24.17
N ALA A 414 16.40 -5.24 23.83
CA ALA A 414 15.54 -6.40 24.08
C ALA A 414 15.94 -7.62 23.23
N LEU A 415 16.32 -7.41 21.97
CA LEU A 415 16.78 -8.47 21.06
C LEU A 415 18.19 -8.98 21.40
N SER A 416 18.98 -8.21 22.16
CA SER A 416 20.33 -8.59 22.54
C SER A 416 20.36 -9.60 23.69
N SER A 417 21.05 -10.72 23.48
CA SER A 417 21.17 -11.79 24.49
C SER A 417 21.86 -11.39 25.80
N ASP A 418 22.58 -10.27 25.83
CA ASP A 418 23.26 -9.73 27.01
C ASP A 418 22.75 -8.33 27.43
N GLY A 419 21.73 -7.81 26.75
CA GLY A 419 21.15 -6.49 27.00
C GLY A 419 22.03 -5.32 26.57
N ASP A 420 23.09 -5.55 25.78
CA ASP A 420 23.85 -4.48 25.13
C ASP A 420 23.36 -4.33 23.67
N PRO A 421 22.76 -3.19 23.29
CA PRO A 421 22.30 -2.97 21.91
C PRO A 421 23.44 -2.67 20.93
N ILE A 422 24.64 -2.31 21.41
CA ILE A 422 25.72 -1.82 20.55
C ILE A 422 26.24 -2.88 19.55
N PRO A 423 26.44 -4.16 19.91
CA PRO A 423 26.84 -5.18 18.95
C PRO A 423 25.85 -5.33 17.79
N LEU A 424 24.54 -5.42 18.07
CA LEU A 424 23.52 -5.53 17.04
C LEU A 424 23.45 -4.26 16.17
N LEU A 425 23.52 -3.07 16.78
CA LEU A 425 23.57 -1.81 16.05
C LEU A 425 24.80 -1.76 15.12
N THR A 426 25.94 -2.25 15.58
CA THR A 426 27.17 -2.31 14.79
C THR A 426 27.00 -3.25 13.60
N ASP A 427 26.39 -4.43 13.79
CA ASP A 427 26.15 -5.38 12.72
C ASP A 427 25.18 -4.81 11.67
N VAL A 428 24.08 -4.18 12.09
CA VAL A 428 23.15 -3.45 11.22
C VAL A 428 23.90 -2.39 10.40
N LEU A 429 24.71 -1.55 11.03
CA LEU A 429 25.43 -0.49 10.31
C LEU A 429 26.50 -1.04 9.35
N LEU A 430 27.19 -2.12 9.70
CA LEU A 430 28.15 -2.77 8.80
C LEU A 430 27.47 -3.47 7.62
N TYR A 431 26.22 -3.89 7.79
CA TYR A 431 25.42 -4.49 6.73
C TYR A 431 25.05 -3.48 5.63
N HIS A 432 25.01 -2.18 5.96
CA HIS A 432 24.79 -1.09 5.01
C HIS A 432 26.03 -0.67 4.22
N VAL A 433 27.21 -1.22 4.52
CA VAL A 433 28.48 -0.81 3.89
C VAL A 433 28.96 -1.90 2.94
N LEU A 434 29.20 -1.54 1.67
CA LEU A 434 29.77 -2.42 0.65
C LEU A 434 31.20 -1.96 0.31
N PRO A 435 32.10 -2.89 -0.09
CA PRO A 435 33.43 -2.54 -0.55
C PRO A 435 33.42 -1.95 -1.97
N GLY A 436 34.27 -0.94 -2.20
CA GLY A 436 34.41 -0.23 -3.47
C GLY A 436 33.36 0.87 -3.64
N GLY A 437 33.74 2.00 -4.21
CA GLY A 437 32.84 3.09 -4.62
C GLY A 437 32.17 2.74 -5.93
N GLN A 438 31.02 2.09 -5.84
CA GLN A 438 30.27 1.55 -6.97
C GLN A 438 28.99 2.36 -7.17
N THR A 439 28.68 2.67 -8.42
CA THR A 439 27.41 3.31 -8.77
C THR A 439 26.27 2.30 -8.66
N LEU A 440 25.03 2.77 -8.56
CA LEU A 440 23.85 1.93 -8.45
C LEU A 440 23.72 1.00 -9.65
N SER A 441 24.01 1.50 -10.85
CA SER A 441 24.03 0.69 -12.07
C SER A 441 25.12 -0.39 -12.06
N GLN A 442 26.30 -0.12 -11.47
CA GLN A 442 27.34 -1.13 -11.30
C GLN A 442 26.94 -2.20 -10.29
N LEU A 443 26.26 -1.82 -9.21
CA LEU A 443 25.73 -2.76 -8.23
C LEU A 443 24.61 -3.63 -8.82
N ALA A 444 23.69 -3.03 -9.59
CA ALA A 444 22.58 -3.75 -10.25
C ALA A 444 23.08 -4.72 -11.34
N GLY A 445 24.20 -4.40 -12.00
CA GLY A 445 24.83 -5.27 -12.99
C GLY A 445 25.65 -6.44 -12.41
N ALA A 446 25.64 -6.66 -11.10
CA ALA A 446 26.42 -7.72 -10.47
C ALA A 446 25.78 -9.11 -10.67
N ASP A 447 26.54 -10.05 -11.22
CA ASP A 447 26.11 -11.46 -11.42
C ASP A 447 25.96 -12.27 -10.11
N ALA A 448 26.25 -11.69 -8.94
CA ALA A 448 26.24 -12.37 -7.65
C ALA A 448 25.75 -11.44 -6.53
N PRO A 449 25.24 -11.98 -5.40
CA PRO A 449 24.83 -11.18 -4.25
C PRO A 449 25.96 -10.28 -3.76
N LEU A 450 25.60 -9.04 -3.42
CA LEU A 450 26.51 -7.99 -3.02
C LEU A 450 27.06 -8.28 -1.64
N THR A 451 28.38 -8.38 -1.49
CA THR A 451 29.00 -8.63 -0.18
C THR A 451 29.04 -7.35 0.64
N THR A 452 28.63 -7.41 1.90
CA THR A 452 28.68 -6.28 2.84
C THR A 452 29.94 -6.32 3.71
N ALA A 453 30.19 -5.25 4.48
CA ALA A 453 31.24 -5.19 5.48
C ALA A 453 30.93 -6.07 6.71
N LEU A 454 29.66 -6.45 6.91
CA LEU A 454 29.26 -7.47 7.86
C LEU A 454 29.65 -8.86 7.33
N ALA A 455 30.56 -9.52 8.04
CA ALA A 455 31.19 -10.75 7.56
C ALA A 455 30.18 -11.88 7.32
N GLY A 456 29.98 -12.26 6.05
CA GLY A 456 29.10 -13.35 5.65
C GLY A 456 27.66 -12.95 5.32
N ALA A 457 27.31 -11.67 5.46
CA ALA A 457 26.02 -11.12 5.05
C ALA A 457 26.09 -10.51 3.64
N THR A 458 25.03 -10.70 2.86
CA THR A 458 24.94 -10.26 1.46
C THR A 458 23.62 -9.57 1.21
N LEU A 459 23.62 -8.60 0.30
CA LEU A 459 22.43 -7.92 -0.20
C LEU A 459 22.10 -8.38 -1.62
N GLY A 460 20.81 -8.40 -1.96
CA GLY A 460 20.32 -8.43 -3.32
C GLY A 460 19.99 -7.03 -3.83
N LEU A 461 19.92 -6.89 -5.15
CA LEU A 461 19.33 -5.73 -5.80
C LEU A 461 18.33 -6.23 -6.85
N ASP A 462 17.14 -5.65 -6.85
CA ASP A 462 16.15 -5.79 -7.91
C ASP A 462 15.70 -4.40 -8.37
N GLY A 463 16.24 -3.94 -9.50
CA GLY A 463 16.08 -2.55 -9.92
C GLY A 463 16.72 -1.58 -8.91
N THR A 464 15.91 -0.71 -8.32
CA THR A 464 16.30 0.19 -7.24
C THR A 464 15.99 -0.36 -5.84
N GLN A 465 15.38 -1.55 -5.74
CA GLN A 465 15.09 -2.19 -4.46
C GLN A 465 16.29 -2.98 -3.96
N VAL A 466 16.65 -2.77 -2.70
CA VAL A 466 17.70 -3.45 -1.97
C VAL A 466 17.07 -4.55 -1.14
N VAL A 467 17.27 -5.79 -1.59
CA VAL A 467 16.76 -6.98 -0.93
C VAL A 467 17.72 -7.36 0.18
N ASP A 468 17.23 -7.46 1.41
CA ASP A 468 18.06 -7.76 2.56
C ASP A 468 17.81 -9.18 3.12
N LEU A 469 18.09 -9.41 4.41
CA LEU A 469 17.89 -10.72 5.03
C LEU A 469 16.57 -10.80 5.81
N GLU A 470 15.76 -9.76 5.75
CA GLU A 470 14.46 -9.63 6.39
C GLU A 470 13.35 -9.89 5.36
N PRO A 471 12.86 -11.13 5.21
CA PRO A 471 11.88 -11.46 4.19
C PRO A 471 10.47 -10.92 4.50
N ASP A 472 10.21 -10.55 5.75
CA ASP A 472 8.87 -10.22 6.22
C ASP A 472 8.58 -8.70 6.15
N LEU A 473 9.59 -7.88 5.88
CA LEU A 473 9.44 -6.45 5.64
C LEU A 473 9.62 -6.11 4.15
N ASP A 474 8.99 -5.01 3.74
CA ASP A 474 9.16 -4.49 2.39
C ASP A 474 10.61 -4.05 2.16
N ASP A 475 11.22 -4.47 1.06
CA ASP A 475 12.60 -4.10 0.68
C ASP A 475 12.83 -2.57 0.62
N ALA A 476 14.04 -2.12 0.98
CA ALA A 476 14.41 -0.71 0.88
C ALA A 476 14.52 -0.28 -0.59
N SER A 477 14.16 0.95 -0.93
CA SER A 477 14.39 1.53 -2.26
C SER A 477 15.46 2.63 -2.19
N VAL A 478 16.30 2.71 -3.22
CA VAL A 478 17.26 3.82 -3.36
C VAL A 478 16.52 5.08 -3.80
N ALA A 479 16.41 6.04 -2.87
CA ALA A 479 15.74 7.33 -3.07
C ALA A 479 16.64 8.35 -3.78
N ILE A 480 17.94 8.35 -3.47
CA ILE A 480 18.94 9.19 -4.15
C ILE A 480 20.15 8.32 -4.45
N ALA A 481 20.41 8.12 -5.73
CA ALA A 481 21.53 7.30 -6.18
C ALA A 481 22.80 8.12 -6.37
N ASP A 482 23.95 7.44 -6.25
CA ASP A 482 25.23 7.90 -6.76
C ASP A 482 25.71 9.26 -6.21
N VAL A 483 25.50 9.48 -4.92
CA VAL A 483 26.03 10.68 -4.26
C VAL A 483 27.53 10.50 -4.04
N ALA A 484 28.33 11.16 -4.87
CA ALA A 484 29.79 11.07 -4.87
C ALA A 484 30.40 11.65 -3.58
N ALA A 485 31.39 10.93 -3.03
CA ALA A 485 32.16 11.32 -1.86
C ALA A 485 33.66 11.06 -2.06
N SER A 486 34.52 11.78 -1.34
CA SER A 486 35.98 11.71 -1.50
C SER A 486 36.57 10.33 -1.21
N ASN A 487 35.80 9.44 -0.60
CA ASN A 487 36.18 8.10 -0.17
C ASN A 487 35.10 7.04 -0.50
N GLY A 488 34.30 7.28 -1.54
CA GLY A 488 33.30 6.32 -2.02
C GLY A 488 32.02 6.96 -2.57
N VAL A 489 30.92 6.20 -2.49
CA VAL A 489 29.60 6.59 -3.00
C VAL A 489 28.54 6.36 -1.92
N ILE A 490 27.53 7.23 -1.83
CA ILE A 490 26.34 7.03 -1.00
C ILE A 490 25.15 6.69 -1.89
N GLN A 491 24.41 5.66 -1.52
CA GLN A 491 23.08 5.33 -2.04
C GLN A 491 22.08 5.62 -0.92
N ALA A 492 21.33 6.72 -0.99
CA ALA A 492 20.36 7.06 0.06
C ALA A 492 19.13 6.14 -0.06
N ILE A 493 18.76 5.46 1.02
CA ILE A 493 17.65 4.50 1.03
C ILE A 493 16.52 4.91 1.98
N ASP A 494 15.31 4.48 1.65
CA ASP A 494 14.09 4.84 2.37
C ASP A 494 13.74 3.91 3.55
N LYS A 495 14.47 2.81 3.74
CA LYS A 495 14.32 1.87 4.87
C LYS A 495 15.67 1.43 5.43
N VAL A 496 15.68 0.94 6.66
CA VAL A 496 16.88 0.41 7.31
C VAL A 496 17.02 -1.08 6.95
N LEU A 497 18.18 -1.47 6.42
CA LEU A 497 18.49 -2.87 6.08
C LEU A 497 18.77 -3.68 7.35
N LEU A 498 18.17 -4.85 7.46
CA LEU A 498 18.29 -5.72 8.63
C LEU A 498 19.05 -7.01 8.26
N PRO A 499 20.13 -7.36 9.00
CA PRO A 499 20.89 -8.59 8.77
C PRO A 499 20.28 -9.80 9.50
N ILE A 500 19.07 -9.65 10.04
CA ILE A 500 18.34 -10.64 10.83
C ILE A 500 16.89 -10.66 10.33
N ASP A 501 16.31 -11.85 10.39
CA ASP A 501 14.88 -12.12 10.17
C ASP A 501 14.12 -11.88 11.49
N LEU A 502 13.25 -10.89 11.48
CA LEU A 502 12.31 -10.51 12.51
C LEU A 502 11.04 -11.35 12.28
N PRO A 503 10.60 -12.15 13.25
CA PRO A 503 9.53 -13.12 13.01
C PRO A 503 8.18 -12.46 12.64
N ASN A 504 7.64 -12.62 11.41
CA ASN A 504 6.21 -12.42 11.11
C ASN A 504 5.67 -12.97 9.74
N ASP A 505 4.77 -13.96 9.76
CA ASP A 505 4.09 -14.52 8.56
C ASP A 505 2.57 -14.23 8.43
N GLY A 506 2.03 -13.23 9.13
CA GLY A 506 0.60 -12.86 9.05
C GLY A 506 -0.38 -13.91 9.60
N THR A 507 0.11 -14.92 10.33
CA THR A 507 -0.69 -15.70 11.28
C THR A 507 -0.49 -15.12 12.69
N PRO A 508 -1.50 -15.19 13.60
CA PRO A 508 -1.28 -14.75 14.97
C PRO A 508 -0.10 -15.49 15.58
N GLN A 509 1.00 -14.77 15.79
CA GLN A 509 2.23 -15.37 16.27
C GLN A 509 2.00 -15.85 17.70
N THR A 510 2.46 -17.07 18.01
CA THR A 510 2.40 -17.58 19.38
C THR A 510 3.68 -17.24 20.12
N VAL A 511 3.61 -16.32 21.06
CA VAL A 511 4.72 -15.95 21.93
C VAL A 511 4.60 -16.73 23.25
N THR A 512 5.47 -17.69 23.50
CA THR A 512 5.34 -18.61 24.65
C THR A 512 6.40 -18.34 25.72
N GLY A 513 5.94 -18.12 26.96
CA GLY A 513 6.78 -18.07 28.15
C GLY A 513 7.30 -19.45 28.56
N THR A 514 8.35 -19.45 29.37
CA THR A 514 9.03 -20.62 29.88
C THR A 514 8.58 -20.95 31.31
N GLY A 515 9.46 -21.47 32.15
CA GLY A 515 9.14 -21.84 33.55
C GLY A 515 9.76 -20.91 34.58
N ASP A 516 10.32 -19.78 34.12
CA ASP A 516 10.99 -18.75 34.90
C ASP A 516 10.28 -17.40 34.67
N ASP A 517 10.68 -16.33 35.37
CA ASP A 517 10.11 -14.98 35.15
C ASP A 517 10.54 -14.45 33.77
N ASP A 518 9.60 -14.36 32.83
CA ASP A 518 9.85 -13.99 31.44
C ASP A 518 9.36 -12.58 31.09
N VAL A 519 9.92 -12.02 30.01
CA VAL A 519 9.38 -10.81 29.37
C VAL A 519 8.96 -11.15 27.96
N LEU A 520 7.65 -11.14 27.71
CA LEU A 520 7.05 -11.43 26.41
C LEU A 520 6.62 -10.10 25.77
N VAL A 521 6.96 -9.87 24.51
CA VAL A 521 6.71 -8.59 23.83
C VAL A 521 6.05 -8.85 22.48
N GLY A 522 4.92 -8.20 22.25
CA GLY A 522 4.13 -8.20 21.03
C GLY A 522 4.43 -7.07 20.07
N SER A 523 3.73 -7.09 18.94
CA SER A 523 3.89 -6.14 17.85
C SER A 523 2.66 -5.23 17.71
N ALA A 524 2.34 -4.83 16.49
CA ALA A 524 1.14 -4.04 16.16
C ALA A 524 0.01 -4.91 15.58
N GLU A 525 0.23 -6.22 15.48
CA GLU A 525 -0.67 -7.20 14.90
C GLU A 525 -1.27 -8.09 15.98
N ALA A 526 -2.31 -8.85 15.64
CA ALA A 526 -2.95 -9.75 16.61
C ALA A 526 -2.07 -10.96 16.93
N GLU A 527 -1.74 -11.18 18.20
CA GLU A 527 -0.86 -12.26 18.67
C GLU A 527 -1.48 -13.12 19.79
N VAL A 528 -0.88 -14.29 20.04
CA VAL A 528 -1.26 -15.17 21.15
C VAL A 528 -0.07 -15.34 22.10
N PHE A 529 -0.16 -14.77 23.29
CA PHE A 529 0.80 -14.97 24.37
C PHE A 529 0.40 -16.20 25.18
N VAL A 530 1.31 -17.14 25.37
CA VAL A 530 1.10 -18.28 26.28
C VAL A 530 1.94 -18.05 27.52
N ALA A 531 1.30 -17.65 28.61
CA ALA A 531 1.97 -17.37 29.88
C ALA A 531 2.64 -18.64 30.43
N GLY A 532 3.89 -18.47 30.83
CA GLY A 532 4.69 -19.52 31.44
C GLY A 532 4.31 -19.75 32.90
N SER A 533 5.11 -20.52 33.62
CA SER A 533 5.05 -20.44 35.09
C SER A 533 6.09 -19.46 35.56
N GLY A 534 5.73 -18.45 36.34
CA GLY A 534 6.67 -17.38 36.72
C GLY A 534 5.90 -16.18 37.24
N ALA A 535 6.59 -15.07 37.46
CA ALA A 535 5.95 -13.75 37.48
C ALA A 535 6.37 -13.01 36.21
N ASP A 536 5.59 -13.19 35.15
CA ASP A 536 5.93 -12.76 33.81
C ASP A 536 5.52 -11.30 33.57
N THR A 537 6.21 -10.61 32.68
CA THR A 537 5.79 -9.33 32.12
C THR A 537 5.43 -9.52 30.65
N ILE A 538 4.17 -9.30 30.31
CA ILE A 538 3.65 -9.53 28.96
C ILE A 538 3.24 -8.17 28.40
N ILE A 539 3.94 -7.67 27.39
CA ILE A 539 3.64 -6.41 26.72
C ILE A 539 2.95 -6.78 25.42
N VAL A 540 1.63 -6.67 25.35
CA VAL A 540 0.86 -7.22 24.21
C VAL A 540 0.98 -6.37 22.94
N GLY A 541 1.15 -5.06 23.07
CA GLY A 541 1.36 -4.18 21.93
C GLY A 541 0.05 -3.60 21.42
N GLY A 542 -0.20 -3.68 20.12
CA GLY A 542 -1.51 -3.35 19.53
C GLY A 542 -1.95 -4.46 18.60
N GLY A 543 -3.24 -4.50 18.28
CA GLY A 543 -3.84 -5.68 17.66
C GLY A 543 -4.96 -6.21 18.56
N ALA A 544 -5.55 -7.35 18.18
CA ALA A 544 -6.51 -8.05 19.02
C ALA A 544 -5.83 -9.25 19.65
N ASP A 545 -5.18 -9.05 20.78
CA ASP A 545 -4.24 -9.99 21.36
C ASP A 545 -4.90 -10.95 22.35
N VAL A 546 -4.34 -12.16 22.45
CA VAL A 546 -4.81 -13.19 23.38
C VAL A 546 -3.70 -13.58 24.33
N VAL A 547 -3.85 -13.26 25.62
CA VAL A 547 -3.00 -13.80 26.68
C VAL A 547 -3.63 -15.06 27.25
N ALA A 548 -3.17 -16.22 26.78
CA ALA A 548 -3.66 -17.53 27.15
C ALA A 548 -2.81 -18.19 28.26
N GLY A 549 -3.47 -18.84 29.21
CA GLY A 549 -2.77 -19.58 30.27
C GLY A 549 -3.70 -20.43 31.13
N ARG A 550 -3.14 -21.12 32.13
CA ARG A 550 -3.94 -21.59 33.27
C ARG A 550 -3.99 -20.49 34.30
N LEU A 551 -5.01 -20.50 35.17
CA LEU A 551 -5.10 -19.51 36.25
C LEU A 551 -3.88 -19.56 37.18
N SER A 552 -3.25 -20.72 37.34
CA SER A 552 -2.02 -20.87 38.13
C SER A 552 -0.79 -20.25 37.48
N ASP A 553 -0.77 -20.22 36.15
CA ASP A 553 0.38 -19.83 35.35
C ASP A 553 0.37 -18.30 35.20
N LEU A 554 -0.83 -17.71 35.00
CA LEU A 554 -1.04 -16.26 35.03
C LEU A 554 -0.78 -15.61 36.40
N SER A 555 -0.73 -16.39 37.49
CA SER A 555 -0.71 -15.84 38.84
C SER A 555 0.65 -15.21 39.19
N GLY A 556 0.69 -13.88 39.26
CA GLY A 556 1.89 -13.09 39.52
C GLY A 556 2.29 -12.23 38.34
N ASP A 557 1.66 -12.44 37.18
CA ASP A 557 2.02 -11.79 35.93
C ASP A 557 1.53 -10.34 35.87
N THR A 558 2.21 -9.56 35.04
CA THR A 558 1.86 -8.19 34.68
C THR A 558 1.70 -8.09 33.17
N ILE A 559 0.47 -7.86 32.72
CA ILE A 559 0.11 -7.65 31.32
C ILE A 559 0.05 -6.15 31.09
N GLN A 560 0.87 -5.63 30.18
CA GLN A 560 0.98 -4.22 29.85
C GLN A 560 0.41 -3.95 28.46
N GLN A 561 -0.07 -2.71 28.26
CA GLN A 561 -0.62 -2.24 26.97
C GLN A 561 -1.91 -2.92 26.52
N PHE A 562 -2.60 -3.62 27.44
CA PHE A 562 -3.87 -4.27 27.15
C PHE A 562 -4.93 -3.28 26.64
N GLY A 563 -5.43 -3.52 25.44
CA GLY A 563 -6.44 -2.77 24.70
C GLY A 563 -7.88 -3.20 24.97
N THR A 564 -8.82 -2.66 24.19
CA THR A 564 -10.27 -2.95 24.30
C THR A 564 -10.68 -4.22 23.54
N ASP A 565 -9.83 -4.64 22.61
CA ASP A 565 -9.94 -5.77 21.70
C ASP A 565 -9.11 -6.98 22.15
N ASP A 566 -8.34 -6.83 23.23
CA ASP A 566 -7.54 -7.89 23.82
C ASP A 566 -8.34 -8.78 24.76
N ILE A 567 -7.88 -10.02 24.91
CA ILE A 567 -8.48 -11.05 25.74
C ILE A 567 -7.42 -11.74 26.58
N VAL A 568 -7.71 -11.96 27.86
CA VAL A 568 -7.02 -12.96 28.69
C VAL A 568 -7.84 -14.24 28.71
N SER A 569 -7.28 -15.35 28.23
CA SER A 569 -7.95 -16.65 28.14
C SER A 569 -7.41 -17.63 29.18
N ILE A 570 -8.25 -17.99 30.15
CA ILE A 570 -7.98 -18.95 31.23
C ILE A 570 -8.51 -20.31 30.82
N SER A 571 -7.62 -21.24 30.52
CA SER A 571 -7.94 -22.54 29.91
C SER A 571 -8.40 -23.66 30.84
N ASP A 572 -8.29 -23.50 32.17
CA ASP A 572 -8.49 -24.61 33.11
C ASP A 572 -9.67 -24.44 34.06
N GLN A 573 -10.35 -23.29 34.04
CA GLN A 573 -11.50 -22.99 34.90
C GLN A 573 -12.52 -22.09 34.20
N VAL A 574 -13.79 -22.25 34.58
CA VAL A 574 -14.88 -21.30 34.27
C VAL A 574 -15.05 -20.38 35.47
N VAL A 575 -14.75 -19.10 35.30
CA VAL A 575 -14.76 -18.05 36.33
C VAL A 575 -15.81 -17.03 35.95
N ARG A 576 -16.68 -16.67 36.89
CA ARG A 576 -17.66 -15.60 36.66
C ARG A 576 -17.10 -14.27 37.13
N ARG A 577 -17.64 -13.18 36.58
CA ARG A 577 -17.31 -11.82 37.04
C ARG A 577 -17.47 -11.65 38.56
N ALA A 578 -18.51 -12.26 39.15
CA ALA A 578 -18.78 -12.23 40.59
C ALA A 578 -17.77 -13.01 41.45
N ASP A 579 -16.95 -13.86 40.84
CA ASP A 579 -15.90 -14.64 41.51
C ASP A 579 -14.55 -13.90 41.52
N ALA A 580 -14.46 -12.73 40.87
CA ALA A 580 -13.25 -11.92 40.76
C ALA A 580 -13.36 -10.57 41.50
N GLU A 581 -12.29 -10.19 42.21
CA GLU A 581 -12.10 -8.84 42.74
C GLU A 581 -11.18 -8.05 41.80
N ILE A 582 -11.60 -6.85 41.42
CA ILE A 582 -10.88 -5.98 40.48
C ILE A 582 -10.56 -4.66 41.19
N ASP A 583 -9.27 -4.32 41.29
CA ASP A 583 -8.77 -3.09 41.90
C ASP A 583 -7.59 -2.53 41.08
N ASP A 584 -7.77 -1.35 40.48
CA ASP A 584 -6.74 -0.63 39.70
C ASP A 584 -5.99 -1.52 38.67
N GLY A 585 -6.75 -2.30 37.89
CA GLY A 585 -6.21 -3.22 36.88
C GLY A 585 -5.73 -4.57 37.44
N SER A 586 -5.66 -4.74 38.76
CA SER A 586 -5.39 -6.05 39.38
C SER A 586 -6.65 -6.91 39.34
N VAL A 587 -6.53 -8.10 38.76
CA VAL A 587 -7.58 -9.13 38.75
C VAL A 587 -7.21 -10.21 39.74
N THR A 588 -8.07 -10.43 40.75
CA THR A 588 -7.87 -11.46 41.78
C THR A 588 -9.00 -12.48 41.73
N ILE A 589 -8.65 -13.76 41.52
CA ILE A 589 -9.59 -14.88 41.43
C ILE A 589 -9.15 -15.93 42.46
N GLY A 590 -9.91 -16.02 43.56
CA GLY A 590 -9.56 -16.91 44.68
C GLY A 590 -8.23 -16.52 45.33
N ASP A 591 -7.22 -17.40 45.24
CA ASP A 591 -5.87 -17.16 45.77
C ASP A 591 -4.87 -16.67 44.67
N ALA A 592 -5.28 -16.64 43.40
CA ALA A 592 -4.47 -16.21 42.27
C ALA A 592 -4.73 -14.73 41.94
N SER A 593 -3.70 -13.99 41.52
CA SER A 593 -3.81 -12.59 41.14
C SER A 593 -2.82 -12.26 40.04
N PHE A 594 -3.24 -11.43 39.09
CA PHE A 594 -2.39 -10.87 38.04
C PHE A 594 -2.79 -9.41 37.79
N VAL A 595 -1.91 -8.67 37.13
CA VAL A 595 -2.09 -7.24 36.89
C VAL A 595 -2.28 -6.99 35.40
N ILE A 596 -3.32 -6.24 35.04
CA ILE A 596 -3.50 -5.66 33.72
C ILE A 596 -3.20 -4.16 33.84
N ASP A 597 -1.97 -3.77 33.50
CA ASP A 597 -1.51 -2.38 33.45
C ASP A 597 -1.83 -1.79 32.07
N SER A 598 -2.78 -0.87 32.03
CA SER A 598 -3.30 -0.35 30.77
C SER A 598 -3.67 1.13 30.88
N GLN A 599 -3.77 1.82 29.74
CA GLN A 599 -4.33 3.17 29.65
C GLN A 599 -5.84 3.13 29.36
N LEU A 600 -6.54 2.09 29.81
CA LEU A 600 -7.97 1.94 29.56
C LEU A 600 -8.76 3.03 30.29
N GLY A 601 -9.80 3.55 29.63
CA GLY A 601 -10.69 4.58 30.17
C GLY A 601 -11.60 4.07 31.28
N GLU A 602 -12.72 4.77 31.52
CA GLU A 602 -13.73 4.28 32.47
C GLU A 602 -14.43 3.02 31.91
N GLY A 603 -14.50 1.93 32.67
CA GLY A 603 -15.14 0.67 32.26
C GLY A 603 -15.00 -0.45 33.30
N ASP A 604 -15.33 -1.67 32.90
CA ASP A 604 -15.15 -2.89 33.70
C ASP A 604 -14.78 -4.08 32.80
N PHE A 605 -14.20 -5.12 33.40
CA PHE A 605 -13.90 -6.36 32.69
C PHE A 605 -15.13 -7.26 32.62
N ILE A 606 -15.33 -7.87 31.45
CA ILE A 606 -16.37 -8.87 31.20
C ILE A 606 -15.73 -10.26 31.19
N PHE A 607 -16.43 -11.22 31.79
CA PHE A 607 -16.02 -12.61 31.88
C PHE A 607 -17.01 -13.44 31.09
N SER A 608 -16.53 -14.19 30.09
CA SER A 608 -17.34 -15.16 29.38
C SER A 608 -16.80 -16.55 29.64
N GLY A 609 -17.62 -17.41 30.22
CA GLY A 609 -17.36 -18.85 30.17
C GLY A 609 -17.34 -19.31 28.71
N ASN A 610 -16.51 -20.30 28.40
CA ASN A 610 -16.60 -21.02 27.14
C ASN A 610 -16.25 -22.51 27.34
N ALA A 611 -16.40 -23.33 26.31
CA ALA A 611 -16.05 -24.76 26.37
C ALA A 611 -14.55 -25.05 26.65
N LEU A 612 -13.69 -24.05 26.46
CA LEU A 612 -12.24 -24.09 26.66
C LEU A 612 -11.80 -23.45 27.99
N GLY A 613 -12.68 -22.75 28.72
CA GLY A 613 -12.34 -22.06 29.98
C GLY A 613 -13.08 -20.73 30.17
N THR A 614 -12.35 -19.64 30.46
CA THR A 614 -12.89 -18.29 30.65
C THR A 614 -12.12 -17.28 29.82
N ASP A 615 -12.81 -16.43 29.09
CA ASP A 615 -12.21 -15.26 28.43
C ASP A 615 -12.56 -14.00 29.22
N ILE A 616 -11.56 -13.16 29.44
CA ILE A 616 -11.65 -11.88 30.14
C ILE A 616 -11.23 -10.78 29.18
N GLY A 617 -12.07 -9.78 28.96
CA GLY A 617 -11.68 -8.60 28.19
C GLY A 617 -12.35 -7.34 28.74
N PHE A 618 -11.96 -6.18 28.22
CA PHE A 618 -12.40 -4.89 28.76
C PHE A 618 -13.52 -4.27 27.93
N VAL A 619 -14.54 -3.74 28.60
CA VAL A 619 -15.61 -2.96 27.95
C VAL A 619 -15.76 -1.62 28.67
N GLY A 620 -15.73 -0.54 27.89
CA GLY A 620 -15.93 0.81 28.44
C GLY A 620 -17.34 1.05 28.98
N PHE A 621 -17.46 1.85 30.04
CA PHE A 621 -18.75 2.37 30.46
C PHE A 621 -19.32 3.27 29.37
N ARG A 622 -20.63 3.21 29.17
CA ARG A 622 -21.36 4.19 28.36
C ARG A 622 -22.08 5.18 29.27
N ALA A 623 -22.73 6.16 28.65
CA ALA A 623 -23.66 7.05 29.35
C ALA A 623 -24.60 6.20 30.21
N ALA A 624 -24.99 6.70 31.39
CA ALA A 624 -25.93 5.98 32.24
C ALA A 624 -27.20 5.70 31.43
N LEU A 625 -27.46 4.42 31.15
CA LEU A 625 -28.61 4.01 30.37
C LEU A 625 -29.85 4.02 31.27
N SER A 626 -30.84 4.82 30.92
CA SER A 626 -32.15 4.86 31.56
C SER A 626 -33.19 5.47 30.61
N GLU A 627 -34.38 4.90 30.54
CA GLU A 627 -35.48 5.41 29.69
C GLU A 627 -35.68 6.93 29.82
N GLU A 628 -36.06 7.59 28.72
CA GLU A 628 -36.21 9.04 28.59
C GLU A 628 -34.90 9.86 28.68
N THR A 629 -33.73 9.21 28.68
CA THR A 629 -32.44 9.89 28.82
C THR A 629 -31.69 9.96 27.50
N ALA A 630 -31.65 11.17 26.94
CA ALA A 630 -30.98 11.37 25.67
C ALA A 630 -29.49 11.06 25.70
N VAL A 631 -29.07 10.25 24.72
CA VAL A 631 -27.66 9.96 24.47
C VAL A 631 -27.19 10.68 23.21
N GLU A 632 -25.93 11.09 23.22
CA GLU A 632 -25.27 11.63 22.03
C GLU A 632 -25.31 10.58 20.91
N GLU A 633 -25.76 11.01 19.72
CA GLU A 633 -25.94 10.12 18.56
C GLU A 633 -24.65 9.35 18.20
N THR A 634 -23.47 9.94 18.45
CA THR A 634 -22.17 9.32 18.18
C THR A 634 -21.76 8.26 19.20
N ALA A 635 -22.49 8.11 20.30
CA ALA A 635 -22.24 7.04 21.27
C ALA A 635 -23.00 5.76 20.92
N ILE A 636 -23.96 5.84 19.99
CA ILE A 636 -24.72 4.69 19.48
C ILE A 636 -23.77 3.81 18.69
N ASN A 637 -23.75 2.54 19.03
CA ASN A 637 -22.90 1.53 18.42
C ASN A 637 -23.67 0.21 18.37
N GLY A 638 -23.73 -0.41 17.18
CA GLY A 638 -23.99 -1.85 17.13
C GLY A 638 -23.07 -2.55 18.12
N VAL A 639 -23.61 -3.50 18.89
CA VAL A 639 -23.06 -3.99 20.18
C VAL A 639 -21.52 -4.04 20.24
N VAL A 640 -20.88 -3.14 21.01
CA VAL A 640 -19.40 -3.12 21.17
C VAL A 640 -18.85 -4.36 21.86
N ALA A 641 -19.68 -5.04 22.65
CA ALA A 641 -19.32 -6.24 23.38
C ALA A 641 -19.70 -7.54 22.63
N GLN A 642 -19.87 -7.50 21.30
CA GLN A 642 -20.33 -8.66 20.51
C GLN A 642 -19.44 -9.91 20.74
N GLN A 643 -18.14 -9.72 20.99
CA GLN A 643 -17.22 -10.81 21.33
C GLN A 643 -17.65 -11.64 22.57
N PHE A 644 -18.43 -11.06 23.48
CA PHE A 644 -18.94 -11.74 24.68
C PHE A 644 -20.36 -12.29 24.50
N LEU A 645 -21.03 -11.95 23.39
CA LEU A 645 -22.32 -12.53 23.01
C LEU A 645 -22.11 -13.62 21.96
N ASN A 646 -21.24 -14.59 22.24
CA ASN A 646 -21.02 -15.74 21.38
C ASN A 646 -21.49 -17.02 22.07
N GLY A 647 -22.04 -17.94 21.27
CA GLY A 647 -22.47 -19.25 21.72
C GLY A 647 -21.30 -20.22 21.90
N ASP A 648 -21.40 -21.06 22.92
CA ASP A 648 -20.48 -22.18 23.17
C ASP A 648 -21.23 -23.46 23.62
N THR A 649 -22.56 -23.45 23.59
CA THR A 649 -23.51 -24.44 24.15
C THR A 649 -23.57 -24.59 25.68
N SER A 650 -22.64 -24.02 26.46
CA SER A 650 -22.64 -24.02 27.94
C SER A 650 -23.09 -22.71 28.58
N ASN A 651 -22.98 -21.60 27.86
CA ASN A 651 -23.30 -20.26 28.32
C ASN A 651 -24.81 -20.08 28.49
N SER A 652 -25.17 -19.31 29.51
CA SER A 652 -26.54 -18.87 29.72
C SER A 652 -26.57 -17.36 29.88
N PHE A 653 -27.44 -16.71 29.11
CA PHE A 653 -27.62 -15.26 29.18
C PHE A 653 -28.85 -14.97 30.03
N SER A 654 -28.65 -14.34 31.18
CA SER A 654 -29.76 -13.87 32.02
C SER A 654 -30.12 -12.47 31.58
N VAL A 655 -31.30 -12.31 30.99
CA VAL A 655 -31.78 -11.06 30.41
C VAL A 655 -32.86 -10.48 31.31
N THR A 656 -32.61 -9.30 31.86
CA THR A 656 -33.57 -8.53 32.66
C THR A 656 -34.10 -7.36 31.84
N PHE A 657 -35.41 -7.16 31.87
CA PHE A 657 -36.08 -6.11 31.10
C PHE A 657 -36.38 -4.90 31.97
N GLU A 658 -36.03 -3.72 31.48
CA GLU A 658 -36.39 -2.44 32.07
C GLU A 658 -37.32 -1.71 31.09
N ALA A 659 -38.53 -1.38 31.55
CA ALA A 659 -39.49 -0.57 30.80
C ALA A 659 -40.43 0.19 31.74
N ASP A 660 -40.74 1.43 31.38
CA ASP A 660 -41.68 2.35 32.03
C ASP A 660 -42.97 2.47 31.19
N ALA A 661 -43.98 3.08 31.79
CA ALA A 661 -45.26 3.37 31.17
C ALA A 661 -45.19 4.49 30.12
N ALA A 662 -44.02 5.09 29.90
CA ALA A 662 -43.81 6.24 29.04
C ALA A 662 -43.35 5.89 27.61
N ALA A 663 -42.65 4.77 27.40
CA ALA A 663 -42.32 4.22 26.08
C ALA A 663 -43.52 4.29 25.12
N GLY A 664 -43.31 4.69 23.87
CA GLY A 664 -44.36 4.98 22.90
C GLY A 664 -45.19 3.75 22.50
N TYR A 665 -44.58 2.57 22.50
CA TYR A 665 -45.17 1.33 22.02
C TYR A 665 -45.15 0.18 23.03
N ASP A 666 -46.00 -0.84 22.82
CA ASP A 666 -45.94 -2.08 23.61
C ASP A 666 -45.08 -3.11 22.87
N ASN A 667 -43.76 -2.94 23.01
CA ASN A 667 -42.76 -3.67 22.24
C ASN A 667 -42.63 -5.13 22.67
N SER A 668 -42.24 -5.97 21.72
CA SER A 668 -41.87 -7.37 21.95
C SER A 668 -40.37 -7.53 21.70
N ILE A 669 -39.68 -8.34 22.49
CA ILE A 669 -38.23 -8.60 22.34
C ILE A 669 -38.04 -10.06 21.96
N GLY A 670 -37.21 -10.27 20.94
CA GLY A 670 -36.71 -11.57 20.56
C GLY A 670 -35.19 -11.65 20.62
N ALA A 671 -34.70 -12.87 20.46
CA ALA A 671 -33.30 -13.19 20.35
C ALA A 671 -33.08 -14.07 19.12
N TYR A 672 -31.88 -14.02 18.56
CA TYR A 672 -31.47 -14.78 17.39
C TYR A 672 -29.99 -15.12 17.47
N GLU A 673 -29.61 -16.08 16.66
CA GLU A 673 -28.23 -16.44 16.40
C GLU A 673 -27.81 -15.98 15.01
N VAL A 674 -26.56 -15.58 14.85
CA VAL A 674 -25.92 -15.34 13.56
C VAL A 674 -24.92 -16.46 13.36
N ASN A 675 -25.16 -17.32 12.38
CA ASN A 675 -24.24 -18.40 12.07
C ASN A 675 -22.99 -17.90 11.32
N ALA A 676 -22.03 -18.79 11.09
CA ALA A 676 -20.79 -18.45 10.38
C ALA A 676 -20.98 -17.92 8.95
N ASP A 677 -22.13 -18.20 8.32
CA ASP A 677 -22.48 -17.70 6.98
C ASP A 677 -23.19 -16.34 7.03
N GLY A 678 -23.39 -15.77 8.24
CA GLY A 678 -24.09 -14.50 8.45
C GLY A 678 -25.62 -14.63 8.49
N GLU A 679 -26.17 -15.84 8.44
CA GLU A 679 -27.62 -16.05 8.43
C GLU A 679 -28.21 -15.96 9.84
N LEU A 680 -29.38 -15.33 9.96
CA LEU A 680 -30.15 -15.28 11.19
C LEU A 680 -30.87 -16.60 11.43
N VAL A 681 -30.39 -17.38 12.40
CA VAL A 681 -30.93 -18.69 12.79
C VAL A 681 -31.44 -18.66 14.24
N ASP A 682 -32.14 -19.73 14.63
CA ASP A 682 -32.67 -19.93 15.98
C ASP A 682 -33.41 -18.69 16.55
N VAL A 683 -34.36 -18.19 15.76
CA VAL A 683 -35.13 -16.99 16.12
C VAL A 683 -36.15 -17.35 17.19
N ARG A 684 -36.13 -16.61 18.31
CA ARG A 684 -36.99 -16.84 19.48
C ARG A 684 -37.61 -15.53 19.94
N ILE A 685 -38.86 -15.55 20.38
CA ILE A 685 -39.43 -14.43 21.13
C ILE A 685 -39.27 -14.68 22.62
N ILE A 686 -38.58 -13.76 23.32
CA ILE A 686 -38.20 -13.92 24.73
C ILE A 686 -39.04 -13.06 25.69
N ALA A 687 -39.70 -12.01 25.18
CA ALA A 687 -40.68 -11.23 25.91
C ALA A 687 -41.82 -10.77 25.00
N GLN A 688 -43.07 -11.02 25.42
CA GLN A 688 -44.26 -10.59 24.67
C GLN A 688 -44.52 -9.10 24.76
N SER A 689 -44.50 -8.58 25.97
CA SER A 689 -44.64 -7.17 26.27
C SER A 689 -43.54 -6.82 27.24
N VAL A 690 -42.60 -5.98 26.81
CA VAL A 690 -41.52 -5.51 27.68
C VAL A 690 -42.11 -4.77 28.88
N LYS A 691 -43.15 -3.96 28.66
CA LYS A 691 -43.88 -3.25 29.73
C LYS A 691 -44.47 -4.19 30.78
N ALA A 692 -45.05 -5.31 30.36
CA ALA A 692 -45.58 -6.31 31.29
C ALA A 692 -44.47 -7.13 31.98
N ALA A 693 -43.33 -7.30 31.32
CA ALA A 693 -42.18 -8.05 31.81
C ALA A 693 -41.15 -7.19 32.57
N ALA A 694 -41.41 -5.88 32.77
CA ALA A 694 -40.50 -4.97 33.44
C ALA A 694 -40.12 -5.46 34.86
N GLY A 695 -38.82 -5.46 35.15
CA GLY A 695 -38.26 -5.97 36.41
C GLY A 695 -38.31 -7.49 36.55
N THR A 696 -38.67 -8.22 35.48
CA THR A 696 -38.55 -9.68 35.41
C THR A 696 -37.35 -10.07 34.54
N GLY A 697 -36.83 -11.28 34.76
CA GLY A 697 -35.74 -11.84 33.98
C GLY A 697 -36.13 -13.13 33.27
N THR A 698 -35.51 -13.37 32.13
CA THR A 698 -35.55 -14.64 31.41
C THR A 698 -34.14 -15.16 31.18
N THR A 699 -34.01 -16.45 30.88
CA THR A 699 -32.71 -17.06 30.57
C THR A 699 -32.75 -17.56 29.14
N VAL A 700 -31.78 -17.15 28.34
CA VAL A 700 -31.54 -17.70 27.00
C VAL A 700 -30.39 -18.70 27.08
N THR A 701 -30.62 -19.91 26.58
CA THR A 701 -29.67 -21.03 26.63
C THR A 701 -29.65 -21.78 25.31
N GLY A 702 -28.63 -22.62 25.11
CA GLY A 702 -28.55 -23.48 23.93
C GLY A 702 -28.29 -22.69 22.66
N ILE A 703 -27.34 -21.75 22.76
CA ILE A 703 -26.75 -21.04 21.63
C ILE A 703 -25.69 -21.94 21.04
N ASP A 704 -25.73 -22.19 19.73
CA ASP A 704 -24.79 -23.09 19.08
C ASP A 704 -23.36 -22.53 19.15
N ALA A 705 -22.39 -23.42 19.32
CA ALA A 705 -21.00 -23.03 19.47
C ALA A 705 -20.47 -22.32 18.21
N GLY A 706 -19.91 -21.13 18.38
CA GLY A 706 -19.37 -20.30 17.30
C GLY A 706 -20.39 -19.41 16.59
N ASN A 707 -21.67 -19.45 16.98
CA ASN A 707 -22.66 -18.48 16.50
C ASN A 707 -22.60 -17.21 17.37
N ALA A 708 -22.71 -16.04 16.74
CA ALA A 708 -22.93 -14.80 17.49
C ALA A 708 -24.39 -14.71 17.94
N PHE A 709 -24.64 -14.03 19.05
CA PHE A 709 -25.94 -13.94 19.68
C PHE A 709 -26.41 -12.48 19.69
N GLY A 710 -27.64 -12.26 19.26
CA GLY A 710 -28.23 -10.94 19.13
C GLY A 710 -29.66 -10.86 19.64
N PHE A 711 -30.09 -9.63 19.89
CA PHE A 711 -31.45 -9.27 20.26
C PHE A 711 -32.12 -8.43 19.19
N PHE A 712 -33.43 -8.57 19.06
CA PHE A 712 -34.24 -7.71 18.19
C PHE A 712 -35.49 -7.21 18.90
N LEU A 713 -35.90 -5.99 18.55
CA LEU A 713 -37.12 -5.35 19.00
C LEU A 713 -38.15 -5.36 17.87
N ILE A 714 -39.37 -5.82 18.15
CA ILE A 714 -40.54 -5.63 17.28
C ILE A 714 -41.35 -4.47 17.84
N GLN A 715 -41.37 -3.36 17.11
CA GLN A 715 -42.11 -2.17 17.50
C GLN A 715 -43.61 -2.50 17.62
N ASP A 716 -44.20 -2.18 18.77
CA ASP A 716 -45.62 -2.39 19.09
C ASP A 716 -46.11 -3.84 18.91
N GLY A 717 -45.20 -4.82 18.97
CA GLY A 717 -45.48 -6.22 18.67
C GLY A 717 -46.63 -6.81 19.50
N ALA A 718 -46.71 -6.45 20.80
CA ALA A 718 -47.73 -6.96 21.71
C ALA A 718 -49.14 -6.51 21.29
N ASN A 719 -49.29 -5.25 20.86
CA ASN A 719 -50.57 -4.69 20.44
C ASN A 719 -50.94 -5.11 19.01
N ARG A 720 -49.95 -5.12 18.08
CA ARG A 720 -50.20 -5.38 16.66
C ARG A 720 -50.45 -6.84 16.35
N PHE A 721 -49.72 -7.75 17.00
CA PHE A 721 -49.76 -9.17 16.68
C PHE A 721 -50.35 -10.02 17.81
N GLY A 722 -50.36 -9.54 19.06
CA GLY A 722 -51.02 -10.21 20.19
C GLY A 722 -50.62 -11.68 20.32
N ASP A 723 -51.54 -12.56 20.74
CA ASP A 723 -51.28 -13.99 20.93
C ASP A 723 -50.76 -14.72 19.68
N SER A 724 -51.03 -14.20 18.47
CA SER A 724 -50.62 -14.84 17.20
C SER A 724 -49.11 -14.84 16.95
N LEU A 725 -48.37 -13.96 17.61
CA LEU A 725 -46.91 -13.93 17.59
C LEU A 725 -46.29 -14.90 18.61
N PHE A 726 -47.06 -15.45 19.56
CA PHE A 726 -46.51 -16.22 20.71
C PHE A 726 -47.01 -17.66 20.78
N ASP A 727 -48.08 -17.98 20.07
CA ASP A 727 -48.60 -19.35 19.94
C ASP A 727 -47.88 -20.16 18.85
N ALA A 728 -46.87 -19.59 18.17
CA ALA A 728 -46.12 -20.25 17.11
C ALA A 728 -45.06 -21.22 17.65
N ASP A 729 -44.86 -22.34 16.94
CA ASP A 729 -43.87 -23.35 17.33
C ASP A 729 -42.47 -23.03 16.77
N SER A 730 -42.37 -22.16 15.76
CA SER A 730 -41.11 -21.80 15.09
C SER A 730 -41.12 -20.39 14.50
N PHE A 731 -39.99 -19.68 14.62
CA PHE A 731 -39.75 -18.40 13.95
C PHE A 731 -38.54 -18.49 13.02
N ALA A 732 -38.58 -17.68 11.95
CA ALA A 732 -37.45 -17.49 11.05
C ALA A 732 -37.53 -16.11 10.40
N PHE A 733 -36.37 -15.53 10.09
CA PHE A 733 -36.27 -14.39 9.18
C PHE A 733 -36.10 -14.92 7.76
N VAL A 734 -36.85 -14.36 6.81
CA VAL A 734 -36.71 -14.69 5.39
C VAL A 734 -36.24 -13.44 4.65
N GLU A 735 -35.05 -13.53 4.05
CA GLU A 735 -34.51 -12.46 3.22
C GLU A 735 -35.23 -12.36 1.87
N ARG A 736 -35.43 -11.13 1.39
CA ARG A 736 -35.74 -10.85 0.00
C ARG A 736 -34.73 -9.84 -0.52
N ASP A 737 -33.84 -10.28 -1.39
CA ASP A 737 -33.07 -9.46 -2.35
C ASP A 737 -32.72 -8.04 -1.85
N GLY A 738 -31.99 -7.93 -0.73
CA GLY A 738 -31.50 -6.64 -0.21
C GLY A 738 -32.53 -5.74 0.48
N SER A 739 -33.62 -6.30 1.04
CA SER A 739 -34.59 -5.60 1.89
C SER A 739 -34.58 -6.11 3.34
N SER A 740 -35.05 -5.29 4.30
CA SER A 740 -35.10 -5.66 5.73
C SER A 740 -35.76 -7.03 5.95
N PRO A 741 -35.18 -7.90 6.79
CA PRO A 741 -35.63 -9.27 6.96
C PRO A 741 -37.08 -9.33 7.45
N THR A 742 -37.90 -10.16 6.80
CA THR A 742 -39.30 -10.34 7.21
C THR A 742 -39.41 -11.48 8.22
N LEU A 743 -39.94 -11.20 9.41
CA LEU A 743 -40.23 -12.22 10.41
C LEU A 743 -41.37 -13.12 9.94
N THR A 744 -41.15 -14.43 10.06
CA THR A 744 -42.16 -15.45 9.78
C THR A 744 -42.38 -16.34 11.01
N ALA A 745 -43.62 -16.76 11.23
CA ALA A 745 -43.99 -17.80 12.19
C ALA A 745 -44.68 -18.96 11.45
N ASP A 746 -44.17 -20.18 11.63
CA ASP A 746 -44.67 -21.38 10.95
C ASP A 746 -44.84 -21.20 9.42
N GLY A 747 -43.94 -20.41 8.81
CA GLY A 747 -43.94 -20.08 7.38
C GLY A 747 -44.93 -18.98 6.96
N VAL A 748 -45.60 -18.32 7.90
CA VAL A 748 -46.49 -17.17 7.65
C VAL A 748 -45.76 -15.88 8.00
N ALA A 749 -45.68 -14.94 7.04
CA ALA A 749 -45.01 -13.66 7.23
C ALA A 749 -45.84 -12.66 8.03
N PHE A 750 -45.19 -11.95 8.96
CA PHE A 750 -45.74 -10.77 9.62
C PHE A 750 -45.44 -9.53 8.77
N GLU A 751 -46.29 -9.29 7.77
CA GLU A 751 -46.16 -8.12 6.89
C GLU A 751 -46.20 -6.80 7.71
N ASP A 752 -45.36 -5.84 7.32
CA ASP A 752 -45.24 -4.50 7.93
C ASP A 752 -44.78 -4.48 9.40
N ALA A 753 -44.17 -5.56 9.90
CA ALA A 753 -43.45 -5.54 11.18
C ALA A 753 -42.22 -4.63 11.09
N THR A 754 -42.07 -3.71 12.04
CA THR A 754 -40.88 -2.86 12.15
C THR A 754 -39.96 -3.48 13.19
N ILE A 755 -38.76 -3.85 12.75
CA ILE A 755 -37.82 -4.65 13.54
C ILE A 755 -36.48 -3.93 13.61
N PHE A 756 -35.93 -3.86 14.82
CA PHE A 756 -34.60 -3.31 15.08
C PHE A 756 -33.67 -4.40 15.61
N PHE A 757 -32.51 -4.55 15.00
CA PHE A 757 -31.49 -5.55 15.28
C PHE A 757 -30.31 -4.91 16.02
N SER A 758 -29.78 -5.63 17.00
CA SER A 758 -28.67 -5.17 17.84
C SER A 758 -27.30 -5.37 17.22
N THR A 759 -27.09 -6.45 16.47
CA THR A 759 -25.76 -6.83 15.98
C THR A 759 -25.49 -6.43 14.53
N ASP A 760 -26.49 -5.94 13.78
CA ASP A 760 -26.29 -5.52 12.40
C ASP A 760 -27.19 -4.31 12.02
N PRO A 761 -26.60 -3.11 11.90
CA PRO A 761 -27.31 -1.89 11.51
C PRO A 761 -27.87 -1.92 10.09
N SER A 762 -27.27 -2.71 9.19
CA SER A 762 -27.71 -2.82 7.79
C SER A 762 -29.06 -3.53 7.66
N LEU A 763 -29.42 -4.35 8.65
CA LEU A 763 -30.71 -5.03 8.71
C LEU A 763 -31.85 -4.12 9.21
N ASN A 764 -31.53 -2.92 9.73
CA ASN A 764 -32.52 -1.96 10.22
C ASN A 764 -33.11 -1.11 9.09
N ALA A 765 -34.37 -0.68 9.22
CA ALA A 765 -35.20 -0.04 8.17
C ALA A 765 -34.71 1.33 7.64
N SER A 766 -33.45 1.70 7.85
CA SER A 766 -32.78 2.88 7.28
C SER A 766 -31.24 2.74 7.21
N GLY A 767 -30.67 1.58 7.55
CA GLY A 767 -29.22 1.40 7.67
C GLY A 767 -28.57 2.18 8.83
N LEU A 768 -29.36 2.61 9.82
CA LEU A 768 -28.93 3.43 10.94
C LEU A 768 -28.79 2.58 12.21
N ASP A 769 -27.84 2.93 13.08
CA ASP A 769 -27.71 2.35 14.41
C ASP A 769 -28.91 2.73 15.27
N GLN A 770 -29.62 1.72 15.79
CA GLN A 770 -30.81 1.90 16.65
C GLN A 770 -30.59 1.30 18.04
N VAL A 771 -29.37 0.82 18.31
CA VAL A 771 -29.01 0.11 19.53
C VAL A 771 -27.74 0.69 20.11
N LEU A 772 -27.75 0.88 21.43
CA LEU A 772 -26.62 1.34 22.21
C LEU A 772 -26.21 0.27 23.20
N SER A 773 -24.91 -0.03 23.32
CA SER A 773 -24.44 -1.03 24.27
C SER A 773 -23.21 -0.61 25.07
N GLY A 774 -23.18 -0.95 26.36
CA GLY A 774 -22.06 -0.72 27.27
C GLY A 774 -22.20 -1.51 28.57
N VAL A 775 -21.17 -1.51 29.42
CA VAL A 775 -21.24 -2.20 30.72
C VAL A 775 -21.90 -1.32 31.80
N ALA A 776 -22.57 -1.93 32.76
CA ALA A 776 -23.25 -1.24 33.86
C ALA A 776 -22.25 -0.59 34.85
N GLN A 777 -22.49 0.69 35.18
CA GLN A 777 -21.64 1.46 36.12
C GLN A 777 -21.73 1.00 37.58
N ASP A 778 -22.62 0.06 37.91
CA ASP A 778 -22.80 -0.45 39.27
C ASP A 778 -21.74 -1.49 39.67
N GLY A 779 -20.81 -1.81 38.77
CA GLY A 779 -19.73 -2.77 38.98
C GLY A 779 -20.20 -4.23 38.92
N SER A 780 -21.39 -4.49 38.37
CA SER A 780 -21.88 -5.84 38.13
C SER A 780 -21.17 -6.55 36.98
N GLY A 781 -20.55 -5.80 36.06
CA GLY A 781 -20.00 -6.32 34.80
C GLY A 781 -21.08 -6.87 33.86
N ALA A 782 -22.34 -6.47 34.02
CA ALA A 782 -23.41 -6.85 33.09
C ALA A 782 -23.45 -5.91 31.88
N LEU A 783 -23.77 -6.46 30.70
CA LEU A 783 -23.96 -5.68 29.49
C LEU A 783 -25.35 -5.02 29.51
N GLN A 784 -25.41 -3.72 29.31
CA GLN A 784 -26.64 -2.97 29.13
C GLN A 784 -26.84 -2.65 27.65
N LEU A 785 -28.03 -2.94 27.12
CA LEU A 785 -28.42 -2.66 25.74
C LEU A 785 -29.68 -1.80 25.70
N GLY A 786 -29.60 -0.60 25.13
CA GLY A 786 -30.74 0.29 24.87
C GLY A 786 -31.19 0.19 23.41
N PHE A 787 -32.50 0.13 23.17
CA PHE A 787 -33.10 0.22 21.84
C PHE A 787 -33.90 1.52 21.73
N GLU A 788 -33.83 2.16 20.56
CA GLU A 788 -34.82 3.14 20.11
C GLU A 788 -36.06 2.39 19.62
N ASP A 789 -37.25 2.74 20.13
CA ASP A 789 -38.51 2.10 19.77
C ASP A 789 -39.23 2.80 18.62
N LEU A 790 -38.70 3.90 18.08
CA LEU A 790 -39.23 4.68 16.97
C LEU A 790 -38.29 4.70 15.76
N ALA A 791 -38.84 4.54 14.55
CA ALA A 791 -38.05 4.74 13.34
C ALA A 791 -37.57 6.20 13.25
N ARG A 792 -36.26 6.42 13.05
CA ARG A 792 -35.63 7.75 13.04
C ARG A 792 -36.30 8.72 12.04
N ASN A 793 -37.16 9.58 12.59
CA ASN A 793 -37.90 10.61 11.85
C ASN A 793 -38.19 11.81 12.76
N ALA A 794 -38.89 12.82 12.25
CA ALA A 794 -39.19 14.05 12.99
C ALA A 794 -40.01 13.88 14.30
N ASN A 795 -40.49 12.68 14.60
CA ASN A 795 -41.25 12.35 15.81
C ASN A 795 -40.48 11.45 16.81
N SER A 796 -39.26 11.00 16.51
CA SER A 796 -38.39 10.33 17.50
C SER A 796 -37.80 11.39 18.44
N ASP A 797 -37.77 11.10 19.74
CA ASP A 797 -37.13 11.94 20.74
C ASP A 797 -35.60 11.77 20.78
N ASN A 798 -35.07 10.78 20.05
CA ASN A 798 -33.65 10.46 19.89
C ASN A 798 -32.97 10.26 21.25
N ASP A 799 -33.68 9.62 22.17
CA ASP A 799 -33.08 9.28 23.45
C ASP A 799 -32.31 7.95 23.42
N PHE A 800 -32.53 7.14 22.37
CA PHE A 800 -31.82 5.89 22.09
C PHE A 800 -31.91 4.85 23.22
N GLN A 801 -32.92 4.98 24.11
CA GLN A 801 -33.09 4.17 25.32
C GLN A 801 -34.55 3.89 25.69
N ASP A 802 -35.48 3.87 24.72
CA ASP A 802 -36.90 3.55 24.94
C ASP A 802 -37.13 2.15 25.55
N VAL A 803 -36.26 1.19 25.24
CA VAL A 803 -36.26 -0.15 25.84
C VAL A 803 -34.85 -0.50 26.30
N LEU A 804 -34.69 -0.86 27.58
CA LEU A 804 -33.39 -1.22 28.16
C LEU A 804 -33.36 -2.69 28.59
N LEU A 805 -32.31 -3.39 28.19
CA LEU A 805 -32.00 -4.77 28.56
C LEU A 805 -30.71 -4.79 29.38
N THR A 806 -30.73 -5.51 30.50
CA THR A 806 -29.50 -5.87 31.23
C THR A 806 -29.23 -7.36 31.04
N VAL A 807 -28.07 -7.69 30.47
CA VAL A 807 -27.64 -9.03 30.10
C VAL A 807 -26.44 -9.42 30.95
N ASP A 808 -26.67 -10.39 31.83
CA ASP A 808 -25.63 -11.04 32.62
C ASP A 808 -25.17 -12.31 31.89
N ILE A 809 -23.85 -12.44 31.70
CA ILE A 809 -23.18 -13.46 30.90
C ILE A 809 -22.53 -14.44 31.88
N ALA A 810 -22.98 -15.70 31.87
CA ALA A 810 -22.70 -16.67 32.93
C ALA A 810 -21.80 -17.84 32.54
#